data_AF-A0A4U0W3S9-F1
#
_entry.id   AF-A0A4U0W3S9-F1
#
_cell.length_a   1.000
_cell.length_b   1.000
_cell.length_c   1.000
_cell.angle_alpha   90.00
_cell.angle_beta   90.00
_cell.angle_gamma   90.00
#
_symmetry.space_group_name_H-M   'P 1'
#
loop_
_entity.id
_entity.type
_entity.pdbx_description
1 polymer ?
#
loop_
_entity_poly.entity_id
_entity_poly.type
_entity_poly.pdbx_seq_one_letter_code
_entity_poly.pdbx_strand_id
1 'polypeptide(L)'
;MVKLTITPAARAAIHEYCTGQNVEEPVLDDDQEARLHRISKLEAGSPIEHHDLIEVSRFLTRQTKYHNDDAKTPSARQWRLDVLLKGALVYQPPPPPKPEPTPQYKALMQRLREQEEQRQYERMVNPASPAETFNQRFPNAGARTFNPAISHGQTGADEVDEVTYADVNRQMILIINILVSIITCSVFIWIAARRWSVPQRLGLSMSGSGLVAAAEVAIYFGYIKRLDDAKQKEVKAVERKEILETWVIDKAQASGTADNAARDAGQNFIDLRSPSFIGSIFPSVRSTCGVGSDWATGVRQSLHPQFTNMAPKDFHHPFQPYGIQQQFMEVMYDCIERGKVGIFESPTGTGKSLSLICSSLTWLREHRRKLFDEALAAVEFDDDDPAWMAEHAMDSKRREMRHMREDFEARLSAVREKERKLKERNDALGEPLRKKRKVAVDNETSEADEKQFLLDDYESDADKQLHSNGGPPEYSTETTKLMEKMGMIQPKKQDDSSLDLSNELKVFFCSRTHSQLSQFVGELQRVSLPPGMPPELATNDEEQSEPLKQLSLGSRKNLCINRSVSKLGSQTAINERCIELQQTSSAEHKCPYLPSKDHEELVLDFRDFAFAKVRDIEDLAEVGARLGICPYYASRTAIDAAEMVTLPYPLLLQKTAREALGISLRGHVVIIDEAHNLMNAIEGIYSTQISESQLKRARESLIVYLQKFRNRLKGSNRVYVTQVVRVIDSLLLFVTGLDGANGNGGSMEAERLLSGKGVDQINLAKLVRYISDSKLSRKVEGYVSHVTQQQKASTRNTRDDKSEADVPTLSHVQNFLMTLMNPSKEGRFFWSREGDTCIVRYMLLDPSEHFREIVHDAQAVILAGGTMSPMDDYRQQLFPYLPSLVTFSCGHLIPPSNLLVRTVAADQVGPLDFSFKSRNSTTIMRIGHALLGLAPLVQGGLVVFFPSYSSLEQVASCWRNESFIAKLERTKQVFWDSRTEPAEATFKAYSQAVATNSKGAILLSVIGGKLSEGINFSDDLGRCVVIVGLPFPNLETPEWKAKMQYLEAKALARGEPAGLASREHAENVCMRAVNQAVGRVIRHKDDWAGIVLMDSRYNQKRMRDMLPAWIGESFPADSPSHFFGVVDDAKCFFERKGRA
;
A
#
# COMPACT_ATOMS: atom_id res chain seq x y z
N MET A 1 6.57 -44.23 35.69
CA MET A 1 7.40 -45.40 36.09
C MET A 1 7.90 -46.11 34.83
N VAL A 2 9.17 -46.50 34.79
CA VAL A 2 9.76 -47.19 33.62
C VAL A 2 9.35 -48.67 33.65
N LYS A 3 8.70 -49.14 32.57
CA LYS A 3 8.34 -50.56 32.39
C LYS A 3 9.41 -51.27 31.55
N LEU A 4 9.71 -52.51 31.91
CA LEU A 4 10.67 -53.37 31.20
C LEU A 4 9.94 -54.43 30.39
N THR A 5 10.56 -54.96 29.34
CA THR A 5 10.04 -56.13 28.64
C THR A 5 10.39 -57.42 29.40
N ILE A 6 9.43 -58.32 29.54
CA ILE A 6 9.66 -59.63 30.16
C ILE A 6 10.57 -60.48 29.29
N THR A 7 11.63 -61.01 29.90
CA THR A 7 12.52 -61.99 29.28
C THR A 7 11.96 -63.41 29.43
N PRO A 8 12.36 -64.39 28.61
CA PRO A 8 11.98 -65.79 28.79
C PRO A 8 12.34 -66.33 30.19
N ALA A 9 13.48 -65.91 30.75
CA ALA A 9 13.89 -66.28 32.10
C ALA A 9 12.98 -65.65 33.18
N ALA A 10 12.59 -64.38 33.01
CA ALA A 10 11.63 -63.72 33.88
C ALA A 10 10.24 -64.38 33.83
N ARG A 11 9.76 -64.80 32.66
CA ARG A 11 8.50 -65.53 32.50
C ARG A 11 8.50 -66.85 33.28
N ALA A 12 9.60 -67.61 33.17
CA ALA A 12 9.74 -68.88 33.90
C ALA A 12 9.76 -68.66 35.42
N ALA A 13 10.44 -67.60 35.89
CA ALA A 13 10.47 -67.22 37.30
C ALA A 13 9.09 -66.82 37.83
N ILE A 14 8.35 -66.01 37.05
CA ILE A 14 6.99 -65.58 37.39
C ILE A 14 6.05 -66.79 37.50
N HIS A 15 6.15 -67.75 36.59
CA HIS A 15 5.34 -68.96 36.64
C HIS A 15 5.62 -69.75 37.93
N GLU A 16 6.89 -69.95 38.29
CA GLU A 16 7.29 -70.65 39.52
C GLU A 16 6.82 -69.91 40.79
N TYR A 17 6.95 -68.58 40.80
CA TYR A 17 6.47 -67.71 41.87
C TYR A 17 4.96 -67.81 42.08
N CYS A 18 4.17 -67.75 41.00
CA CYS A 18 2.71 -67.89 41.07
C CYS A 18 2.27 -69.30 41.48
N THR A 19 3.00 -70.35 41.08
CA THR A 19 2.69 -71.73 41.52
C THR A 19 3.08 -71.99 42.98
N GLY A 20 4.15 -71.35 43.47
CA GLY A 20 4.68 -71.56 44.82
C GLY A 20 3.91 -70.86 45.93
N GLN A 21 3.16 -69.80 45.63
CA GLN A 21 2.31 -69.11 46.61
C GLN A 21 0.99 -69.84 46.92
N ASN A 22 0.58 -70.82 46.12
CA ASN A 22 -0.66 -71.59 46.34
C ASN A 22 -0.58 -72.66 47.45
N VAL A 23 0.54 -72.74 48.19
CA VAL A 23 0.81 -73.87 49.12
C VAL A 23 0.80 -73.46 50.60
N GLU A 24 0.79 -72.17 50.94
CA GLU A 24 0.62 -71.71 52.33
C GLU A 24 -0.40 -70.56 52.34
N GLU A 25 -1.53 -70.72 53.04
CA GLU A 25 -2.56 -69.69 53.22
C GLU A 25 -2.05 -68.55 54.13
N PRO A 26 -1.91 -67.34 53.60
CA PRO A 26 -2.38 -66.16 54.30
C PRO A 26 -3.47 -65.46 53.47
N VAL A 27 -4.39 -64.78 54.16
CA VAL A 27 -5.39 -63.90 53.53
C VAL A 27 -4.64 -62.80 52.77
N LEU A 28 -4.56 -62.92 51.45
CA LEU A 28 -4.01 -61.90 50.56
C LEU A 28 -5.06 -60.79 50.38
N ASP A 29 -4.60 -59.54 50.36
CA ASP A 29 -5.45 -58.38 50.09
C ASP A 29 -5.98 -58.43 48.64
N ASP A 30 -7.17 -57.88 48.37
CA ASP A 30 -7.82 -57.90 47.04
C ASP A 30 -6.89 -57.31 45.96
N ASP A 31 -6.09 -56.30 46.33
CA ASP A 31 -5.08 -55.68 45.47
C ASP A 31 -3.89 -56.61 45.14
N GLN A 32 -3.51 -57.49 46.07
CA GLN A 32 -2.43 -58.47 45.86
C GLN A 32 -2.88 -59.62 44.95
N GLU A 33 -4.11 -60.11 45.10
CA GLU A 33 -4.68 -61.15 44.25
C GLU A 33 -4.85 -60.64 42.81
N ALA A 34 -5.38 -59.42 42.65
CA ALA A 34 -5.47 -58.76 41.35
C ALA A 34 -4.09 -58.53 40.71
N ARG A 35 -3.06 -58.20 41.50
CA ARG A 35 -1.68 -58.05 41.04
C ARG A 35 -1.07 -59.38 40.58
N LEU A 36 -1.21 -60.46 41.33
CA LEU A 36 -0.71 -61.80 40.98
C LEU A 36 -1.37 -62.33 39.70
N HIS A 37 -2.69 -62.15 39.58
CA HIS A 37 -3.43 -62.54 38.38
C HIS A 37 -3.04 -61.71 37.14
N ARG A 38 -2.63 -60.45 37.31
CA ARG A 38 -2.07 -59.64 36.21
C ARG A 38 -0.70 -60.15 35.78
N ILE A 39 0.21 -60.42 36.71
CA ILE A 39 1.59 -60.79 36.40
C ILE A 39 1.67 -62.22 35.81
N SER A 40 0.80 -63.14 36.25
CA SER A 40 0.76 -64.53 35.76
C SER A 40 0.39 -64.66 34.28
N LYS A 41 -0.34 -63.68 33.72
CA LYS A 41 -0.77 -63.67 32.31
C LYS A 41 0.23 -63.04 31.36
N LEU A 42 1.35 -62.51 31.85
CA LEU A 42 2.29 -61.78 31.02
C LEU A 42 3.20 -62.73 30.21
N GLU A 43 3.30 -62.49 28.91
CA GLU A 43 4.18 -63.24 28.01
C GLU A 43 5.53 -62.53 27.80
N ALA A 44 6.52 -63.23 27.26
CA ALA A 44 7.82 -62.64 26.91
C ALA A 44 7.61 -61.47 25.91
N GLY A 45 8.21 -60.32 26.20
CA GLY A 45 7.99 -59.06 25.47
C GLY A 45 6.91 -58.14 26.06
N SER A 46 6.07 -58.63 26.97
CA SER A 46 5.06 -57.81 27.65
C SER A 46 5.70 -56.82 28.65
N PRO A 47 5.06 -55.66 28.91
CA PRO A 47 5.56 -54.70 29.90
C PRO A 47 5.36 -55.22 31.32
N ILE A 48 6.41 -55.16 32.14
CA ILE A 48 6.38 -55.44 33.57
C ILE A 48 7.05 -54.32 34.36
N GLU A 49 6.61 -54.08 35.58
CA GLU A 49 7.27 -53.12 36.46
C GLU A 49 8.53 -53.74 37.08
N HIS A 50 9.58 -52.95 37.20
CA HIS A 50 10.85 -53.43 37.77
C HIS A 50 10.69 -53.93 39.22
N HIS A 51 9.74 -53.37 39.98
CA HIS A 51 9.49 -53.76 41.37
C HIS A 51 8.94 -55.19 41.47
N ASP A 52 8.10 -55.62 40.53
CA ASP A 52 7.54 -56.98 40.46
C ASP A 52 8.65 -58.02 40.25
N LEU A 53 9.58 -57.76 39.33
CA LEU A 53 10.71 -58.67 39.05
C LEU A 53 11.66 -58.80 40.25
N ILE A 54 11.85 -57.72 41.01
CA ILE A 54 12.66 -57.72 42.22
C ILE A 54 12.01 -58.61 43.29
N GLU A 55 10.69 -58.53 43.45
CA GLU A 55 9.95 -59.33 44.43
C GLU A 55 9.97 -60.82 44.07
N VAL A 56 9.68 -61.16 42.82
CA VAL A 56 9.76 -62.54 42.28
C VAL A 56 11.15 -63.13 42.53
N SER A 57 12.21 -62.39 42.19
CA SER A 57 13.60 -62.83 42.42
C SER A 57 13.91 -63.04 43.90
N ARG A 58 13.50 -62.10 44.77
CA ARG A 58 13.73 -62.20 46.21
C ARG A 58 13.01 -63.38 46.83
N PHE A 59 11.76 -63.64 46.45
CA PHE A 59 10.97 -64.75 46.98
C PHE A 59 11.59 -66.09 46.61
N LEU A 60 11.85 -66.34 45.33
CA LEU A 60 12.42 -67.61 44.87
C LEU A 60 13.84 -67.84 45.41
N THR A 61 14.64 -66.78 45.55
CA THR A 61 15.98 -66.87 46.17
C THR A 61 15.92 -67.14 47.67
N ARG A 62 14.85 -66.72 48.38
CA ARG A 62 14.63 -67.03 49.80
C ARG A 62 14.11 -68.45 50.00
N GLN A 63 13.17 -68.89 49.17
CA GLN A 63 12.59 -70.23 49.24
C GLN A 63 13.65 -71.32 48.99
N THR A 64 14.56 -71.08 48.02
CA THR A 64 15.70 -71.97 47.75
C THR A 64 16.75 -72.02 48.87
N LYS A 65 16.82 -71.00 49.74
CA LYS A 65 17.70 -71.00 50.93
C LYS A 65 17.11 -71.74 52.13
N TYR A 66 15.79 -71.85 52.25
CA TYR A 66 15.13 -72.49 53.40
C TYR A 66 15.09 -74.02 53.31
N HIS A 67 15.28 -74.60 52.13
CA HIS A 67 15.19 -76.05 51.90
C HIS A 67 16.53 -76.78 51.73
N ASN A 68 17.67 -76.09 51.77
CA ASN A 68 18.98 -76.73 51.64
C ASN A 68 20.05 -75.96 52.44
N ASP A 69 20.50 -76.53 53.56
CA ASP A 69 21.66 -76.04 54.31
C ASP A 69 23.01 -76.41 53.66
N ASP A 70 23.01 -77.12 52.52
CA ASP A 70 24.23 -77.42 51.77
C ASP A 70 24.41 -76.46 50.59
N ALA A 71 25.29 -75.47 50.80
CA ALA A 71 25.70 -74.47 49.85
C ALA A 71 26.49 -75.08 48.66
N LYS A 72 25.81 -75.73 47.69
CA LYS A 72 26.37 -76.08 46.36
C LYS A 72 25.37 -76.61 45.31
N THR A 73 24.10 -76.23 45.32
CA THR A 73 23.12 -76.61 44.26
C THR A 73 22.90 -75.50 43.21
N PRO A 74 22.77 -75.83 41.91
CA PRO A 74 22.70 -74.86 40.80
C PRO A 74 21.37 -74.09 40.69
N SER A 75 20.31 -74.49 41.40
CA SER A 75 18.97 -73.90 41.31
C SER A 75 18.86 -72.48 41.88
N ALA A 76 19.54 -72.15 42.99
CA ALA A 76 19.49 -70.79 43.58
C ALA A 76 20.17 -69.71 42.72
N ARG A 77 21.01 -70.09 41.74
CA ARG A 77 21.62 -69.15 40.78
C ARG A 77 20.70 -68.83 39.60
N GLN A 78 19.65 -69.64 39.38
CA GLN A 78 18.76 -69.53 38.23
C GLN A 78 17.82 -68.32 38.32
N TRP A 79 17.39 -67.95 39.52
CA TRP A 79 16.37 -66.91 39.76
C TRP A 79 16.91 -65.58 40.28
N ARG A 80 18.22 -65.34 40.14
CA ARG A 80 18.80 -64.05 40.51
C ARG A 80 18.37 -62.95 39.55
N LEU A 81 18.19 -61.76 40.08
CA LEU A 81 17.69 -60.60 39.34
C LEU A 81 18.55 -60.27 38.10
N ASP A 82 19.86 -60.44 38.16
CA ASP A 82 20.77 -60.24 37.01
C ASP A 82 20.48 -61.21 35.85
N VAL A 83 20.04 -62.44 36.16
CA VAL A 83 19.63 -63.44 35.17
C VAL A 83 18.26 -63.09 34.59
N LEU A 84 17.30 -62.65 35.42
CA LEU A 84 15.96 -62.27 34.97
C LEU A 84 15.97 -61.02 34.07
N LEU A 85 16.89 -60.08 34.34
CA LEU A 85 17.02 -58.84 33.57
C LEU A 85 17.85 -59.01 32.28
N LYS A 86 18.52 -60.16 32.08
CA LYS A 86 19.38 -60.37 30.91
C LYS A 86 18.56 -60.42 29.62
N GLY A 87 18.66 -59.36 28.82
CA GLY A 87 17.89 -59.20 27.57
C GLY A 87 16.59 -58.42 27.73
N ALA A 88 16.30 -57.83 28.89
CA ALA A 88 15.18 -56.91 29.07
C ALA A 88 15.46 -55.57 28.38
N LEU A 89 14.45 -55.01 27.72
CA LEU A 89 14.48 -53.69 27.08
C LEU A 89 13.50 -52.74 27.79
N VAL A 90 13.70 -51.43 27.66
CA VAL A 90 12.71 -50.46 28.11
C VAL A 90 11.49 -50.55 27.19
N TYR A 91 10.31 -50.80 27.77
CA TYR A 91 9.08 -50.92 26.98
C TYR A 91 8.64 -49.54 26.49
N GLN A 92 8.57 -49.38 25.18
CA GLN A 92 7.96 -48.23 24.51
C GLN A 92 6.57 -48.62 24.00
N PRO A 93 5.49 -47.94 24.45
CA PRO A 93 4.16 -48.24 23.94
C PRO A 93 4.07 -47.88 22.44
N PRO A 94 3.33 -48.65 21.63
CA PRO A 94 3.09 -48.29 20.24
C PRO A 94 2.34 -46.95 20.15
N PRO A 95 2.61 -46.12 19.13
CA PRO A 95 1.91 -44.86 18.95
C PRO A 95 0.40 -45.09 18.73
N PRO A 96 -0.47 -44.19 19.23
CA PRO A 96 -1.91 -44.36 19.06
C PRO A 96 -2.29 -44.35 17.57
N PRO A 97 -3.29 -45.14 17.16
CA PRO A 97 -3.83 -45.07 15.81
C PRO A 97 -4.40 -43.66 15.56
N LYS A 98 -4.19 -43.14 14.35
CA LYS A 98 -4.74 -41.84 13.97
C LYS A 98 -6.28 -41.90 14.07
N PRO A 99 -6.93 -40.86 14.62
CA PRO A 99 -8.39 -40.80 14.63
C PRO A 99 -8.93 -40.85 13.20
N GLU A 100 -9.99 -41.62 12.98
CA GLU A 100 -10.64 -41.66 11.68
C GLU A 100 -11.27 -40.28 11.38
N PRO A 101 -11.03 -39.69 10.19
CA PRO A 101 -11.55 -38.38 9.87
C PRO A 101 -13.08 -38.38 9.82
N THR A 102 -13.68 -37.33 10.39
CA THR A 102 -15.14 -37.15 10.49
C THR A 102 -15.80 -37.17 9.10
N PRO A 103 -17.09 -37.56 9.00
CA PRO A 103 -17.82 -37.56 7.73
C PRO A 103 -17.85 -36.18 7.05
N GLN A 104 -17.91 -35.12 7.86
CA GLN A 104 -17.86 -33.73 7.40
C GLN A 104 -16.50 -33.38 6.78
N TYR A 105 -15.40 -33.85 7.37
CA TYR A 105 -14.06 -33.67 6.79
C TYR A 105 -13.91 -34.41 5.46
N LYS A 106 -14.46 -35.64 5.35
CA LYS A 106 -14.45 -36.39 4.08
C LYS A 106 -15.25 -35.65 2.99
N ALA A 107 -16.41 -35.09 3.33
CA ALA A 107 -17.23 -34.31 2.41
C ALA A 107 -16.55 -32.98 2.00
N LEU A 108 -15.88 -32.30 2.93
CA LEU A 108 -15.10 -31.09 2.66
C LEU A 108 -13.93 -31.38 1.70
N MET A 109 -13.20 -32.47 1.95
CA MET A 109 -12.06 -32.87 1.11
C MET A 109 -12.50 -33.31 -0.29
N GLN A 110 -13.68 -33.93 -0.41
CA GLN A 110 -14.26 -34.25 -1.71
C GLN A 110 -14.64 -32.97 -2.47
N ARG A 111 -15.30 -32.01 -1.80
CA ARG A 111 -15.68 -30.72 -2.39
C ARG A 111 -14.46 -29.88 -2.80
N LEU A 112 -13.36 -29.95 -2.04
CA LEU A 112 -12.10 -29.29 -2.36
C LEU A 112 -11.42 -29.93 -3.59
N ARG A 113 -11.43 -31.26 -3.72
CA ARG A 113 -10.93 -31.93 -4.94
C ARG A 113 -11.74 -31.56 -6.18
N GLU A 114 -13.07 -31.55 -6.07
CA GLU A 114 -13.94 -31.14 -7.16
C GLU A 114 -13.66 -29.68 -7.59
N GLN A 115 -13.44 -28.77 -6.64
CA GLN A 115 -13.04 -27.38 -6.93
C GLN A 115 -11.64 -27.26 -7.55
N GLU A 116 -10.74 -28.17 -7.22
CA GLU A 116 -9.37 -28.18 -7.74
C GLU A 116 -9.31 -28.78 -9.15
N GLU A 117 -10.09 -29.83 -9.41
CA GLU A 117 -10.34 -30.39 -10.74
C GLU A 117 -11.06 -29.39 -11.65
N GLN A 118 -12.06 -28.65 -11.14
CA GLN A 118 -12.70 -27.56 -11.89
C GLN A 118 -11.71 -26.46 -12.25
N ARG A 119 -10.85 -26.03 -11.32
CA ARG A 119 -9.81 -25.03 -11.61
C ARG A 119 -8.77 -25.54 -12.61
N GLN A 120 -8.40 -26.81 -12.54
CA GLN A 120 -7.52 -27.42 -13.55
C GLN A 120 -8.20 -27.50 -14.92
N TYR A 121 -9.47 -27.89 -14.97
CA TYR A 121 -10.25 -27.92 -16.19
C TYR A 121 -10.41 -26.51 -16.78
N GLU A 122 -10.71 -25.50 -15.96
CA GLU A 122 -10.80 -24.10 -16.37
C GLU A 122 -9.46 -23.57 -16.90
N ARG A 123 -8.32 -23.95 -16.30
CA ARG A 123 -6.98 -23.65 -16.84
C ARG A 123 -6.69 -24.34 -18.17
N MET A 124 -7.22 -25.53 -18.39
CA MET A 124 -7.07 -26.26 -19.66
C MET A 124 -7.98 -25.70 -20.76
N VAL A 125 -9.18 -25.22 -20.41
CA VAL A 125 -10.14 -24.64 -21.36
C VAL A 125 -9.84 -23.16 -21.65
N ASN A 126 -9.33 -22.42 -20.66
CA ASN A 126 -8.87 -21.04 -20.77
C ASN A 126 -7.39 -20.95 -20.37
N PRO A 127 -6.43 -21.37 -21.22
CA PRO A 127 -5.02 -21.13 -20.95
C PRO A 127 -4.79 -19.62 -20.82
N ALA A 128 -4.08 -19.20 -19.78
CA ALA A 128 -3.65 -17.82 -19.65
C ALA A 128 -2.86 -17.43 -20.91
N SER A 129 -3.20 -16.29 -21.52
CA SER A 129 -2.47 -15.80 -22.68
C SER A 129 -0.98 -15.72 -22.32
N PRO A 130 -0.07 -16.37 -23.08
CA PRO A 130 1.35 -16.22 -22.84
C PRO A 130 1.70 -14.72 -22.87
N ALA A 131 2.56 -14.28 -21.95
CA ALA A 131 3.02 -12.90 -21.93
C ALA A 131 3.65 -12.59 -23.29
N GLU A 132 3.00 -11.72 -24.07
CA GLU A 132 3.44 -11.38 -25.42
C GLU A 132 4.87 -10.84 -25.36
N THR A 133 5.78 -11.47 -26.07
CA THR A 133 7.13 -10.93 -26.28
C THR A 133 7.05 -9.70 -27.18
N PHE A 134 8.03 -8.80 -27.07
CA PHE A 134 8.06 -7.54 -27.83
C PHE A 134 7.90 -7.76 -29.36
N ASN A 135 8.49 -8.82 -29.91
CA ASN A 135 8.34 -9.19 -31.32
C ASN A 135 6.93 -9.67 -31.71
N GLN A 136 6.16 -10.22 -30.76
CA GLN A 136 4.76 -10.60 -30.96
C GLN A 136 3.83 -9.38 -30.86
N ARG A 137 4.18 -8.38 -30.04
CA ARG A 137 3.46 -7.10 -29.93
C ARG A 137 3.67 -6.18 -31.13
N PHE A 138 4.81 -6.26 -31.80
CA PHE A 138 5.17 -5.39 -32.92
C PHE A 138 5.74 -6.17 -34.12
N PRO A 139 4.90 -6.96 -34.82
CA PRO A 139 5.37 -7.83 -35.92
C PRO A 139 5.91 -7.10 -37.15
N ASN A 140 5.72 -5.78 -37.25
CA ASN A 140 6.15 -4.95 -38.39
C ASN A 140 7.47 -4.18 -38.16
N ALA A 141 8.09 -4.29 -36.99
CA ALA A 141 9.37 -3.65 -36.69
C ALA A 141 10.54 -4.51 -37.20
N GLY A 142 10.88 -4.40 -38.50
CA GLY A 142 12.15 -4.94 -39.00
C GLY A 142 12.19 -5.52 -40.42
N ALA A 143 11.36 -5.08 -41.37
CA ALA A 143 11.62 -5.39 -42.77
C ALA A 143 12.61 -4.36 -43.36
N ARG A 144 13.82 -4.84 -43.72
CA ARG A 144 14.94 -4.16 -44.41
C ARG A 144 16.05 -3.64 -43.51
N THR A 145 16.94 -4.54 -43.09
CA THR A 145 18.37 -4.55 -43.47
C THR A 145 19.07 -5.66 -42.68
N PHE A 146 19.46 -6.75 -43.32
CA PHE A 146 20.81 -7.34 -43.29
C PHE A 146 20.86 -8.61 -44.15
N ASN A 147 21.92 -8.70 -44.96
CA ASN A 147 22.20 -9.71 -45.96
C ASN A 147 22.84 -10.97 -45.29
N PRO A 148 22.43 -12.21 -45.60
CA PRO A 148 22.82 -13.42 -44.87
C PRO A 148 24.05 -14.10 -45.49
N ALA A 149 25.16 -13.38 -45.57
CA ALA A 149 26.43 -13.94 -46.04
C ALA A 149 27.57 -13.37 -45.21
N ILE A 150 27.80 -13.97 -44.05
CA ILE A 150 29.05 -14.13 -43.28
C ILE A 150 28.63 -14.56 -41.87
N SER A 151 28.43 -15.86 -41.68
CA SER A 151 28.62 -16.61 -40.43
C SER A 151 28.08 -18.03 -40.63
N HIS A 152 28.96 -18.92 -41.07
CA HIS A 152 28.78 -20.33 -40.76
C HIS A 152 28.93 -20.48 -39.24
N GLY A 153 27.87 -20.89 -38.56
CA GLY A 153 27.89 -21.10 -37.11
C GLY A 153 26.51 -21.38 -36.53
N GLN A 154 25.95 -22.54 -36.87
CA GLN A 154 24.98 -23.33 -36.09
C GLN A 154 23.79 -22.59 -35.44
N THR A 155 22.65 -22.62 -36.14
CA THR A 155 21.32 -22.62 -35.53
C THR A 155 21.07 -23.96 -34.84
N GLY A 156 20.96 -23.95 -33.51
CA GLY A 156 20.60 -25.13 -32.72
C GLY A 156 20.68 -24.93 -31.20
N ALA A 157 20.50 -23.70 -30.70
CA ALA A 157 20.71 -23.39 -29.27
C ALA A 157 19.42 -23.08 -28.48
N ASP A 158 18.26 -22.87 -29.11
CA ASP A 158 17.03 -22.50 -28.38
C ASP A 158 16.13 -23.69 -28.00
N GLU A 159 16.51 -24.93 -28.33
CA GLU A 159 15.81 -26.16 -27.88
C GLU A 159 16.67 -27.06 -26.97
N VAL A 160 17.92 -26.67 -26.68
CA VAL A 160 18.88 -27.52 -25.94
C VAL A 160 19.08 -27.07 -24.47
N ASP A 161 18.70 -25.84 -24.12
CA ASP A 161 19.00 -25.27 -22.79
C ASP A 161 18.02 -25.66 -21.66
N GLU A 162 16.84 -26.21 -21.96
CA GLU A 162 15.97 -26.81 -20.93
C GLU A 162 16.44 -28.22 -20.51
N VAL A 163 17.23 -28.90 -21.35
CA VAL A 163 17.73 -30.27 -21.08
C VAL A 163 19.04 -30.25 -20.31
N THR A 164 19.86 -29.19 -20.42
CA THR A 164 21.19 -29.13 -19.80
C THR A 164 21.15 -28.90 -18.30
N TYR A 165 20.20 -28.14 -17.74
CA TYR A 165 20.21 -27.83 -16.31
C TYR A 165 19.84 -29.04 -15.43
N ALA A 166 18.88 -29.85 -15.87
CA ALA A 166 18.51 -31.09 -15.21
C ALA A 166 19.65 -32.13 -15.29
N ASP A 167 20.35 -32.18 -16.43
CA ASP A 167 21.50 -33.06 -16.63
C ASP A 167 22.73 -32.62 -15.82
N VAL A 168 23.01 -31.32 -15.72
CA VAL A 168 24.08 -30.78 -14.87
C VAL A 168 23.79 -31.01 -13.39
N ASN A 169 22.54 -30.82 -12.94
CA ASN A 169 22.16 -31.08 -11.56
C ASN A 169 22.23 -32.58 -11.23
N ARG A 170 21.78 -33.45 -12.14
CA ARG A 170 21.94 -34.92 -12.02
C ARG A 170 23.42 -35.32 -11.95
N GLN A 171 24.27 -34.72 -12.77
CA GLN A 171 25.72 -34.96 -12.76
C GLN A 171 26.37 -34.48 -11.45
N MET A 172 25.97 -33.32 -10.92
CA MET A 172 26.47 -32.80 -9.64
C MET A 172 26.11 -33.72 -8.47
N ILE A 173 24.85 -34.16 -8.39
CA ILE A 173 24.38 -35.07 -7.34
C ILE A 173 25.14 -36.41 -7.40
N LEU A 174 25.43 -36.91 -8.61
CA LEU A 174 26.17 -38.16 -8.81
C LEU A 174 27.63 -38.03 -8.35
N ILE A 175 28.29 -36.91 -8.66
CA ILE A 175 29.67 -36.62 -8.19
C ILE A 175 29.72 -36.56 -6.66
N ILE A 176 28.72 -35.93 -6.03
CA ILE A 176 28.62 -35.86 -4.57
C ILE A 176 28.46 -37.26 -3.97
N ASN A 177 27.62 -38.12 -4.56
CA ASN A 177 27.42 -39.50 -4.07
C ASN A 177 28.70 -40.34 -4.18
N ILE A 178 29.47 -40.22 -5.26
CA ILE A 178 30.76 -40.90 -5.42
C ILE A 178 31.76 -40.42 -4.35
N LEU A 179 31.82 -39.10 -4.10
CA LEU A 179 32.69 -38.55 -3.05
C LEU A 179 32.31 -39.06 -1.65
N VAL A 180 31.02 -39.13 -1.35
CA VAL A 180 30.52 -39.67 -0.07
C VAL A 180 30.86 -41.17 0.07
N SER A 181 30.74 -41.96 -0.99
CA SER A 181 31.14 -43.37 -1.03
C SER A 181 32.64 -43.57 -0.75
N ILE A 182 33.50 -42.77 -1.40
CA ILE A 182 34.95 -42.80 -1.19
C ILE A 182 35.31 -42.45 0.26
N ILE A 183 34.72 -41.37 0.79
CA ILE A 183 34.99 -40.90 2.16
C ILE A 183 34.53 -41.93 3.18
N THR A 184 33.30 -42.44 3.06
CA THR A 184 32.75 -43.43 3.99
C THR A 184 33.54 -44.74 3.98
N CYS A 185 33.95 -45.22 2.81
CA CYS A 185 34.80 -46.42 2.69
C CYS A 185 36.18 -46.19 3.32
N SER A 186 36.80 -45.03 3.07
CA SER A 186 38.10 -44.68 3.69
C SER A 186 38.01 -44.64 5.22
N VAL A 187 36.96 -44.04 5.78
CA VAL A 187 36.72 -43.95 7.23
C VAL A 187 36.44 -45.33 7.82
N PHE A 188 35.65 -46.16 7.14
CA PHE A 188 35.33 -47.51 7.61
C PHE A 188 36.57 -48.41 7.62
N ILE A 189 37.37 -48.40 6.54
CA ILE A 189 38.64 -49.15 6.47
C ILE A 189 39.61 -48.65 7.53
N TRP A 190 39.68 -47.32 7.73
CA TRP A 190 40.48 -46.72 8.79
C TRP A 190 40.02 -47.22 10.17
N ILE A 191 38.73 -47.31 10.45
CA ILE A 191 38.21 -47.80 11.74
C ILE A 191 38.43 -49.31 11.90
N ALA A 192 38.25 -50.11 10.85
CA ALA A 192 38.45 -51.55 10.89
C ALA A 192 39.93 -51.95 11.09
N ALA A 193 40.86 -51.19 10.49
CA ALA A 193 42.30 -51.42 10.61
C ALA A 193 42.95 -50.77 11.86
N ARG A 194 42.17 -50.46 12.91
CA ARG A 194 42.65 -49.82 14.15
C ARG A 194 43.75 -50.61 14.89
N ARG A 195 43.93 -51.91 14.62
CA ARG A 195 44.95 -52.76 15.24
C ARG A 195 46.27 -52.83 14.45
N TRP A 196 46.36 -52.16 13.30
CA TRP A 196 47.52 -52.22 12.40
C TRP A 196 48.37 -50.94 12.55
N SER A 197 49.64 -51.00 12.16
CA SER A 197 50.54 -49.84 12.23
C SER A 197 50.06 -48.70 11.33
N VAL A 198 50.31 -47.44 11.73
CA VAL A 198 49.82 -46.23 11.03
C VAL A 198 50.17 -46.23 9.52
N PRO A 199 51.37 -46.62 9.07
CA PRO A 199 51.70 -46.67 7.64
C PRO A 199 50.87 -47.72 6.88
N GLN A 200 50.64 -48.89 7.48
CA GLN A 200 49.83 -49.95 6.89
C GLN A 200 48.35 -49.55 6.83
N ARG A 201 47.86 -48.86 7.85
CA ARG A 201 46.48 -48.35 7.92
C ARG A 201 46.21 -47.28 6.85
N LEU A 202 47.15 -46.38 6.65
CA LEU A 202 47.09 -45.37 5.58
C LEU A 202 47.15 -46.01 4.20
N GLY A 203 48.06 -46.98 4.01
CA GLY A 203 48.18 -47.73 2.76
C GLY A 203 46.90 -48.52 2.42
N LEU A 204 46.28 -49.18 3.42
CA LEU A 204 45.04 -49.93 3.22
C LEU A 204 43.85 -49.01 2.93
N SER A 205 43.77 -47.87 3.61
CA SER A 205 42.70 -46.89 3.41
C SER A 205 42.79 -46.22 2.04
N MET A 206 43.99 -45.80 1.61
CA MET A 206 44.19 -45.14 0.32
C MET A 206 44.00 -46.11 -0.86
N SER A 207 44.46 -47.35 -0.73
CA SER A 207 44.26 -48.38 -1.76
C SER A 207 42.79 -48.81 -1.85
N GLY A 208 42.11 -48.98 -0.71
CA GLY A 208 40.68 -49.28 -0.67
C GLY A 208 39.81 -48.17 -1.27
N SER A 209 40.06 -46.90 -0.92
CA SER A 209 39.34 -45.76 -1.51
C SER A 209 39.63 -45.58 -3.00
N GLY A 210 40.86 -45.86 -3.44
CA GLY A 210 41.25 -45.81 -4.85
C GLY A 210 40.56 -46.88 -5.71
N LEU A 211 40.39 -48.09 -5.17
CA LEU A 211 39.66 -49.18 -5.83
C LEU A 211 38.17 -48.85 -6.00
N VAL A 212 37.54 -48.28 -4.98
CA VAL A 212 36.13 -47.85 -5.06
C VAL A 212 35.97 -46.73 -6.09
N ALA A 213 36.88 -45.75 -6.11
CA ALA A 213 36.85 -44.68 -7.10
C ALA A 213 36.97 -45.22 -8.54
N ALA A 214 37.86 -46.18 -8.79
CA ALA A 214 38.00 -46.80 -10.11
C ALA A 214 36.76 -47.61 -10.52
N ALA A 215 36.14 -48.31 -9.57
CA ALA A 215 34.93 -49.09 -9.81
C ALA A 215 33.72 -48.19 -10.14
N GLU A 216 33.50 -47.13 -9.37
CA GLU A 216 32.42 -46.15 -9.59
C GLU A 216 32.56 -45.45 -10.95
N VAL A 217 33.78 -45.05 -11.32
CA VAL A 217 34.06 -44.45 -12.63
C VAL A 217 33.80 -45.44 -13.77
N ALA A 218 34.18 -46.71 -13.62
CA ALA A 218 33.90 -47.74 -14.63
C ALA A 218 32.39 -48.00 -14.80
N ILE A 219 31.63 -48.01 -13.71
CA ILE A 219 30.16 -48.12 -13.75
C ILE A 219 29.54 -46.91 -14.45
N TYR A 220 30.04 -45.71 -14.17
CA TYR A 220 29.58 -44.47 -14.82
C TYR A 220 29.84 -44.47 -16.33
N PHE A 221 31.04 -44.85 -16.77
CA PHE A 221 31.34 -45.01 -18.19
C PHE A 221 30.47 -46.10 -18.86
N GLY A 222 30.16 -47.17 -18.13
CA GLY A 222 29.22 -48.19 -18.58
C GLY A 222 27.78 -47.69 -18.71
N TYR A 223 27.34 -46.83 -17.81
CA TYR A 223 26.01 -46.20 -17.84
C TYR A 223 25.88 -45.22 -19.01
N ILE A 224 26.85 -44.32 -19.21
CA ILE A 224 26.87 -43.39 -20.36
C ILE A 224 26.79 -44.16 -21.68
N LYS A 225 27.60 -45.21 -21.83
CA LYS A 225 27.61 -46.01 -23.05
C LYS A 225 26.26 -46.66 -23.33
N ARG A 226 25.56 -47.17 -22.30
CA ARG A 226 24.21 -47.72 -22.44
C ARG A 226 23.16 -46.65 -22.75
N LEU A 227 23.35 -45.43 -22.26
CA LEU A 227 22.45 -44.31 -22.52
C LEU A 227 22.57 -43.82 -23.97
N ASP A 228 23.79 -43.77 -24.51
CA ASP A 228 24.03 -43.49 -25.93
C ASP A 228 23.47 -44.59 -26.84
N ASP A 229 23.63 -45.86 -26.45
CA ASP A 229 23.03 -47.01 -27.16
C ASP A 229 21.48 -46.97 -27.13
N ALA A 230 20.88 -46.43 -26.06
CA ALA A 230 19.43 -46.25 -25.94
C ALA A 230 18.92 -45.09 -26.80
N LYS A 231 19.61 -43.95 -26.80
CA LYS A 231 19.28 -42.80 -27.65
C LYS A 231 19.37 -43.14 -29.14
N GLN A 232 20.36 -43.95 -29.56
CA GLN A 232 20.45 -44.42 -30.94
C GLN A 232 19.32 -45.38 -31.35
N LYS A 233 18.70 -46.09 -30.39
CA LYS A 233 17.54 -46.95 -30.65
C LYS A 233 16.24 -46.16 -30.75
N GLU A 234 16.07 -45.08 -29.98
CA GLU A 234 14.88 -44.22 -30.04
C GLU A 234 14.80 -43.41 -31.34
N VAL A 235 15.94 -42.94 -31.87
CA VAL A 235 15.98 -42.17 -33.14
C VAL A 235 15.57 -43.02 -34.37
N LYS A 236 15.53 -44.36 -34.26
CA LYS A 236 15.14 -45.26 -35.36
C LYS A 236 13.65 -45.63 -35.41
N ALA A 237 12.84 -45.21 -34.46
CA ALA A 237 11.39 -45.48 -34.48
C ALA A 237 10.66 -44.44 -35.34
N VAL A 238 10.38 -44.78 -36.61
CA VAL A 238 9.54 -43.96 -37.50
C VAL A 238 8.07 -44.19 -37.13
N GLU A 239 7.40 -43.18 -36.58
CA GLU A 239 5.95 -43.19 -36.34
C GLU A 239 5.16 -43.17 -37.66
N ARG A 240 4.39 -44.23 -37.94
CA ARG A 240 3.28 -44.20 -38.91
C ARG A 240 2.04 -43.68 -38.20
N LYS A 241 1.55 -42.50 -38.60
CA LYS A 241 0.23 -41.98 -38.19
C LYS A 241 -0.83 -42.50 -39.16
N GLU A 242 -1.74 -43.33 -38.65
CA GLU A 242 -2.92 -43.81 -39.36
C GLU A 242 -4.09 -42.88 -39.04
N ILE A 243 -4.75 -42.37 -40.08
CA ILE A 243 -5.91 -41.46 -39.96
C ILE A 243 -7.15 -42.33 -39.84
N LEU A 244 -7.87 -42.22 -38.72
CA LEU A 244 -9.23 -42.72 -38.58
C LEU A 244 -10.21 -41.56 -38.69
N GLU A 245 -11.16 -41.71 -39.63
CA GLU A 245 -12.13 -40.72 -40.07
C GLU A 245 -13.19 -40.38 -39.00
N THR A 246 -13.53 -39.10 -38.87
CA THR A 246 -14.87 -38.67 -38.44
C THR A 246 -15.33 -37.46 -39.25
N TRP A 247 -16.22 -37.75 -40.20
CA TRP A 247 -17.32 -36.97 -40.78
C TRP A 247 -17.22 -35.43 -40.82
N VAL A 248 -17.04 -34.91 -42.04
CA VAL A 248 -17.28 -33.52 -42.45
C VAL A 248 -18.62 -33.46 -43.18
N ILE A 249 -19.46 -32.47 -42.84
CA ILE A 249 -20.70 -32.15 -43.57
C ILE A 249 -20.34 -31.21 -44.72
N ASP A 250 -20.55 -31.68 -45.95
CA ASP A 250 -20.36 -30.92 -47.18
C ASP A 250 -21.40 -29.81 -47.37
N LYS A 251 -20.92 -28.68 -47.91
CA LYS A 251 -21.74 -27.69 -48.62
C LYS A 251 -21.67 -27.98 -50.12
N ALA A 252 -22.82 -28.20 -50.76
CA ALA A 252 -22.97 -28.09 -52.21
C ALA A 252 -24.12 -27.13 -52.56
N GLN A 253 -23.93 -26.41 -53.68
CA GLN A 253 -24.66 -25.24 -54.14
C GLN A 253 -25.93 -25.55 -54.98
N ALA A 254 -26.80 -24.54 -55.01
CA ALA A 254 -27.61 -24.04 -56.14
C ALA A 254 -28.81 -24.86 -56.71
N SER A 255 -30.02 -24.28 -56.64
CA SER A 255 -30.71 -23.61 -57.78
C SER A 255 -32.25 -23.54 -57.61
N GLY A 256 -32.85 -22.41 -58.03
CA GLY A 256 -34.08 -22.39 -58.85
C GLY A 256 -35.49 -22.36 -58.23
N THR A 257 -36.11 -21.17 -58.26
CA THR A 257 -37.48 -20.83 -58.73
C THR A 257 -38.79 -21.25 -58.00
N ALA A 258 -39.50 -20.20 -57.54
CA ALA A 258 -40.90 -19.79 -57.80
C ALA A 258 -42.16 -20.60 -57.37
N ASP A 259 -43.11 -19.80 -56.84
CA ASP A 259 -44.59 -19.85 -56.88
C ASP A 259 -45.46 -20.65 -55.87
N ASN A 260 -46.22 -19.85 -55.10
CA ASN A 260 -47.67 -19.84 -54.82
C ASN A 260 -48.48 -21.07 -54.30
N ALA A 261 -49.27 -20.74 -53.26
CA ALA A 261 -50.66 -21.14 -52.99
C ALA A 261 -50.99 -22.44 -52.21
N ALA A 262 -51.45 -22.21 -50.98
CA ALA A 262 -52.75 -22.60 -50.39
C ALA A 262 -53.09 -24.07 -50.02
N ARG A 263 -53.64 -24.14 -48.79
CA ARG A 263 -54.70 -25.03 -48.23
C ARG A 263 -54.34 -26.35 -47.51
N ASP A 264 -54.77 -26.31 -46.25
CA ASP A 264 -55.55 -27.29 -45.49
C ASP A 264 -54.93 -28.56 -44.90
N ALA A 265 -54.92 -28.51 -43.55
CA ALA A 265 -55.44 -29.49 -42.59
C ALA A 265 -54.56 -30.66 -42.13
N GLY A 266 -54.29 -30.65 -40.81
CA GLY A 266 -54.59 -31.81 -39.96
C GLY A 266 -53.52 -32.24 -38.96
N GLN A 267 -53.72 -31.86 -37.68
CA GLN A 267 -53.49 -32.67 -36.45
C GLN A 267 -52.05 -33.13 -36.14
N ASN A 268 -51.47 -33.04 -34.93
CA ASN A 268 -51.95 -32.78 -33.57
C ASN A 268 -50.71 -32.52 -32.67
N PHE A 269 -50.87 -31.60 -31.69
CA PHE A 269 -50.37 -31.64 -30.27
C PHE A 269 -48.86 -31.79 -29.98
N ILE A 270 -48.18 -31.06 -29.07
CA ILE A 270 -48.35 -29.83 -28.26
C ILE A 270 -46.91 -29.33 -28.01
N ASP A 271 -46.64 -28.04 -28.14
CA ASP A 271 -45.57 -27.38 -27.39
C ASP A 271 -45.97 -25.92 -27.07
N LEU A 272 -45.34 -25.39 -26.02
CA LEU A 272 -45.15 -23.98 -25.62
C LEU A 272 -46.14 -23.27 -24.66
N ARG A 273 -45.58 -23.02 -23.47
CA ARG A 273 -45.42 -21.72 -22.76
C ARG A 273 -46.54 -20.65 -22.79
N SER A 274 -46.95 -20.31 -21.56
CA SER A 274 -47.36 -18.98 -20.99
C SER A 274 -48.75 -18.42 -21.35
N PRO A 275 -49.32 -17.40 -20.65
CA PRO A 275 -49.27 -16.94 -19.24
C PRO A 275 -50.68 -16.66 -18.63
N SER A 276 -50.74 -16.09 -17.40
CA SER A 276 -51.82 -15.30 -16.74
C SER A 276 -52.90 -15.97 -15.84
N PHE A 277 -53.12 -15.37 -14.64
CA PHE A 277 -54.39 -15.01 -13.93
C PHE A 277 -54.12 -14.83 -12.39
N ILE A 278 -54.19 -13.63 -11.80
CA ILE A 278 -55.32 -12.91 -11.13
C ILE A 278 -56.02 -13.66 -9.97
N GLY A 279 -56.07 -13.01 -8.80
CA GLY A 279 -56.98 -13.36 -7.69
C GLY A 279 -56.88 -12.43 -6.46
N SER A 280 -57.77 -11.44 -6.39
CA SER A 280 -58.01 -10.47 -5.30
C SER A 280 -58.64 -11.06 -4.03
N ILE A 281 -58.57 -10.34 -2.90
CA ILE A 281 -59.73 -9.90 -2.06
C ILE A 281 -59.25 -8.95 -0.93
N PHE A 282 -59.93 -7.80 -0.82
CA PHE A 282 -59.86 -6.78 0.26
C PHE A 282 -60.86 -7.10 1.39
N PRO A 283 -60.76 -6.39 2.54
CA PRO A 283 -61.96 -5.72 3.04
C PRO A 283 -61.78 -4.21 3.23
N SER A 284 -62.89 -3.50 3.03
CA SER A 284 -63.06 -2.04 3.12
C SER A 284 -63.73 -1.66 4.44
N VAL A 285 -63.25 -0.59 5.10
CA VAL A 285 -64.09 0.28 5.91
C VAL A 285 -63.71 1.74 5.62
N ARG A 286 -64.71 2.54 5.23
CA ARG A 286 -64.67 4.00 5.00
C ARG A 286 -64.59 4.77 6.31
N SER A 287 -63.88 5.91 6.32
CA SER A 287 -64.35 7.13 6.99
C SER A 287 -63.63 8.38 6.46
N THR A 288 -64.44 9.42 6.27
CA THR A 288 -64.30 10.75 5.68
C THR A 288 -63.23 11.72 6.23
N CYS A 289 -62.71 12.55 5.30
CA CYS A 289 -62.45 14.00 5.34
C CYS A 289 -61.71 14.67 6.51
N GLY A 290 -60.64 15.40 6.16
CA GLY A 290 -60.05 16.49 6.96
C GLY A 290 -58.96 17.22 6.20
N VAL A 291 -59.29 18.39 5.66
CA VAL A 291 -58.38 19.32 4.98
C VAL A 291 -57.42 19.93 6.00
N GLY A 292 -56.13 20.02 5.65
CA GLY A 292 -55.11 20.74 6.41
C GLY A 292 -53.90 21.00 5.53
N SER A 293 -53.94 22.11 4.81
CA SER A 293 -52.79 22.75 4.16
C SER A 293 -51.72 23.07 5.20
N ASP A 294 -50.43 22.85 4.91
CA ASP A 294 -49.44 23.95 4.84
C ASP A 294 -47.96 23.49 4.69
N TRP A 295 -47.36 23.97 3.59
CA TRP A 295 -45.96 24.28 3.28
C TRP A 295 -44.83 23.24 3.48
N ALA A 296 -44.44 22.59 2.38
CA ALA A 296 -43.06 22.17 2.13
C ALA A 296 -42.74 22.30 0.62
N THR A 297 -42.10 23.40 0.25
CA THR A 297 -41.63 23.67 -1.11
C THR A 297 -40.32 22.94 -1.39
N GLY A 298 -40.44 21.93 -2.26
CA GLY A 298 -39.51 21.43 -3.28
C GLY A 298 -38.02 21.76 -3.17
N VAL A 299 -37.24 20.79 -2.70
CA VAL A 299 -35.85 20.55 -3.12
C VAL A 299 -35.85 19.24 -3.90
N ARG A 300 -35.55 19.28 -5.21
CA ARG A 300 -35.28 18.07 -6.00
C ARG A 300 -33.86 17.56 -5.65
N GLN A 301 -33.73 16.85 -4.53
CA GLN A 301 -32.60 15.95 -4.30
C GLN A 301 -32.93 14.60 -4.97
N SER A 302 -32.03 14.12 -5.83
CA SER A 302 -32.12 12.77 -6.39
C SER A 302 -31.75 11.74 -5.31
N LEU A 303 -32.68 11.50 -4.38
CA LEU A 303 -32.58 10.41 -3.42
C LEU A 303 -32.89 9.09 -4.13
N HIS A 304 -31.97 8.12 -4.06
CA HIS A 304 -32.33 6.72 -4.29
C HIS A 304 -33.27 6.29 -3.16
N PRO A 305 -34.42 5.64 -3.45
CA PRO A 305 -35.51 5.44 -2.47
C PRO A 305 -35.27 4.31 -1.44
N GLN A 306 -34.03 4.13 -0.96
CA GLN A 306 -33.68 3.08 0.03
C GLN A 306 -33.21 3.63 1.38
N PHE A 307 -33.19 4.95 1.59
CA PHE A 307 -32.57 5.58 2.76
C PHE A 307 -33.57 6.36 3.64
N THR A 308 -34.74 5.79 3.97
CA THR A 308 -35.70 6.44 4.88
C THR A 308 -36.36 5.41 5.82
N ASN A 309 -35.65 5.01 6.89
CA ASN A 309 -36.22 4.61 8.20
C ASN A 309 -35.15 3.99 9.12
N MET A 310 -34.27 4.81 9.69
CA MET A 310 -33.48 4.41 10.87
C MET A 310 -33.61 5.50 11.94
N ALA A 311 -33.68 5.09 13.21
CA ALA A 311 -33.65 6.03 14.32
C ALA A 311 -32.36 6.87 14.25
N PRO A 312 -32.41 8.16 14.59
CA PRO A 312 -31.24 9.02 14.52
C PRO A 312 -30.13 8.46 15.42
N LYS A 313 -28.99 8.15 14.80
CA LYS A 313 -27.84 7.56 15.49
C LYS A 313 -27.01 8.64 16.16
N ASP A 314 -26.55 8.37 17.38
CA ASP A 314 -25.59 9.25 18.04
C ASP A 314 -24.19 8.98 17.51
N PHE A 315 -23.60 9.98 16.85
CA PHE A 315 -22.24 9.91 16.32
C PHE A 315 -21.22 10.53 17.27
N HIS A 316 -21.63 10.88 18.51
CA HIS A 316 -20.78 11.51 19.51
C HIS A 316 -20.09 12.78 19.01
N HIS A 317 -20.85 13.56 18.22
CA HIS A 317 -20.35 14.80 17.66
C HIS A 317 -20.10 15.80 18.81
N PRO A 318 -18.93 16.47 18.88
CA PRO A 318 -18.57 17.33 20.02
C PRO A 318 -19.41 18.61 20.15
N PHE A 319 -20.26 18.86 19.16
CA PHE A 319 -21.21 19.96 19.09
C PHE A 319 -22.56 19.42 18.63
N GLN A 320 -23.63 20.20 18.74
CA GLN A 320 -24.90 19.84 18.09
C GLN A 320 -24.72 19.85 16.56
N PRO A 321 -24.83 18.70 15.87
CA PRO A 321 -24.63 18.63 14.43
C PRO A 321 -25.80 19.29 13.69
N TYR A 322 -25.53 19.95 12.57
CA TYR A 322 -26.57 20.40 11.64
C TYR A 322 -27.24 19.19 11.00
N GLY A 323 -28.51 19.31 10.59
CA GLY A 323 -29.23 18.21 9.93
C GLY A 323 -28.50 17.66 8.69
N ILE A 324 -27.83 18.52 7.91
CA ILE A 324 -27.00 18.10 6.77
C ILE A 324 -25.74 17.31 7.19
N GLN A 325 -25.15 17.63 8.35
CA GLN A 325 -24.00 16.89 8.88
C GLN A 325 -24.43 15.52 9.39
N GLN A 326 -25.61 15.44 9.99
CA GLN A 326 -26.18 14.16 10.42
C GLN A 326 -26.43 13.24 9.22
N GLN A 327 -27.05 13.75 8.15
CA GLN A 327 -27.22 13.00 6.90
C GLN A 327 -25.87 12.55 6.31
N PHE A 328 -24.86 13.43 6.30
CA PHE A 328 -23.52 13.07 5.86
C PHE A 328 -22.96 11.89 6.66
N MET A 329 -23.06 11.95 7.98
CA MET A 329 -22.54 10.91 8.87
C MET A 329 -23.28 9.58 8.70
N GLU A 330 -24.60 9.60 8.54
CA GLU A 330 -25.43 8.41 8.28
C GLU A 330 -25.07 7.74 6.95
N VAL A 331 -25.01 8.52 5.86
CA VAL A 331 -24.67 7.97 4.53
C VAL A 331 -23.24 7.43 4.50
N MET A 332 -22.31 8.09 5.18
CA MET A 332 -20.92 7.62 5.28
C MET A 332 -20.82 6.34 6.11
N TYR A 333 -21.48 6.27 7.26
CA TYR A 333 -21.54 5.07 8.08
C TYR A 333 -22.03 3.86 7.27
N ASP A 334 -23.16 4.02 6.57
CA ASP A 334 -23.74 2.97 5.72
C ASP A 334 -22.83 2.58 4.56
N CYS A 335 -22.12 3.55 3.98
CA CYS A 335 -21.15 3.28 2.91
C CYS A 335 -19.99 2.40 3.41
N ILE A 336 -19.51 2.65 4.63
CA ILE A 336 -18.43 1.87 5.24
C ILE A 336 -18.94 0.46 5.61
N GLU A 337 -20.11 0.35 6.27
CA GLU A 337 -20.68 -0.93 6.68
C GLU A 337 -20.93 -1.87 5.48
N ARG A 338 -21.33 -1.31 4.34
CA ARG A 338 -21.57 -2.09 3.10
C ARG A 338 -20.31 -2.33 2.27
N GLY A 339 -19.14 -1.87 2.72
CA GLY A 339 -17.87 -2.03 2.02
C GLY A 339 -17.84 -1.40 0.63
N LYS A 340 -18.40 -0.18 0.49
CA LYS A 340 -18.53 0.50 -0.81
C LYS A 340 -17.51 1.62 -0.99
N VAL A 341 -17.36 2.04 -2.25
CA VAL A 341 -16.69 3.30 -2.60
C VAL A 341 -17.71 4.44 -2.57
N GLY A 342 -17.39 5.48 -1.79
CA GLY A 342 -18.25 6.65 -1.60
C GLY A 342 -17.56 7.96 -1.98
N ILE A 343 -18.28 8.85 -2.65
CA ILE A 343 -17.84 10.20 -3.02
C ILE A 343 -18.71 11.22 -2.29
N PHE A 344 -18.09 11.98 -1.40
CA PHE A 344 -18.75 12.92 -0.51
C PHE A 344 -18.28 14.35 -0.80
N GLU A 345 -19.22 15.20 -1.24
CA GLU A 345 -19.02 16.63 -1.34
C GLU A 345 -19.55 17.31 -0.09
N SER A 346 -18.70 18.12 0.55
CA SER A 346 -19.08 18.94 1.68
C SER A 346 -18.43 20.30 1.56
N PRO A 347 -19.19 21.38 1.29
CA PRO A 347 -18.63 22.72 1.13
C PRO A 347 -17.77 23.15 2.31
N THR A 348 -16.91 24.14 2.09
CA THR A 348 -16.07 24.72 3.14
C THR A 348 -16.93 25.30 4.26
N GLY A 349 -16.50 25.11 5.51
CA GLY A 349 -17.21 25.68 6.68
C GLY A 349 -18.39 24.86 7.20
N THR A 350 -18.77 23.76 6.56
CA THR A 350 -19.88 22.90 7.02
C THR A 350 -19.46 21.81 8.01
N GLY A 351 -18.22 21.83 8.50
CA GLY A 351 -17.71 20.85 9.49
C GLY A 351 -17.34 19.48 8.91
N LYS A 352 -16.98 19.40 7.62
CA LYS A 352 -16.55 18.17 6.92
C LYS A 352 -15.64 17.26 7.75
N SER A 353 -14.55 17.81 8.31
CA SER A 353 -13.56 17.01 9.04
C SER A 353 -14.16 16.32 10.27
N LEU A 354 -14.97 17.02 11.06
CA LEU A 354 -15.65 16.43 12.22
C LEU A 354 -16.66 15.37 11.77
N SER A 355 -17.41 15.61 10.70
CA SER A 355 -18.36 14.62 10.16
C SER A 355 -17.66 13.36 9.64
N LEU A 356 -16.47 13.47 9.04
CA LEU A 356 -15.63 12.32 8.65
C LEU A 356 -15.13 11.55 9.88
N ILE A 357 -14.67 12.26 10.91
CA ILE A 357 -14.15 11.66 12.15
C ILE A 357 -15.25 10.90 12.89
N CYS A 358 -16.36 11.58 13.17
CA CYS A 358 -17.43 11.04 14.00
C CYS A 358 -18.07 9.81 13.36
N SER A 359 -18.36 9.83 12.05
CA SER A 359 -18.95 8.68 11.36
C SER A 359 -18.01 7.48 11.30
N SER A 360 -16.74 7.69 10.94
CA SER A 360 -15.76 6.60 10.78
C SER A 360 -15.38 5.95 12.11
N LEU A 361 -15.21 6.75 13.17
CA LEU A 361 -14.84 6.21 14.47
C LEU A 361 -16.02 5.60 15.22
N THR A 362 -17.23 6.15 15.07
CA THR A 362 -18.44 5.51 15.60
C THR A 362 -18.62 4.15 14.96
N TRP A 363 -18.49 4.07 13.62
CA TRP A 363 -18.49 2.79 12.91
C TRP A 363 -17.39 1.86 13.41
N LEU A 364 -16.15 2.33 13.58
CA LEU A 364 -15.05 1.49 14.06
C LEU A 364 -15.33 0.90 15.45
N ARG A 365 -15.84 1.71 16.39
CA ARG A 365 -16.16 1.27 17.75
C ARG A 365 -17.30 0.25 17.75
N GLU A 366 -18.37 0.50 17.01
CA GLU A 366 -19.50 -0.42 16.93
C GLU A 366 -19.16 -1.72 16.20
N HIS A 367 -18.40 -1.63 15.11
CA HIS A 367 -17.96 -2.80 14.37
C HIS A 367 -17.07 -3.70 15.24
N ARG A 368 -16.21 -3.12 16.08
CA ARG A 368 -15.42 -3.88 17.07
C ARG A 368 -16.27 -4.56 18.12
N ARG A 369 -17.30 -3.89 18.64
CA ARG A 369 -18.27 -4.51 19.58
C ARG A 369 -18.99 -5.68 18.92
N LYS A 370 -19.45 -5.50 17.68
CA LYS A 370 -20.09 -6.56 16.90
C LYS A 370 -19.17 -7.77 16.70
N LEU A 371 -17.91 -7.55 16.30
CA LEU A 371 -16.92 -8.63 16.18
C LEU A 371 -16.63 -9.33 17.51
N PHE A 372 -16.61 -8.58 18.62
CA PHE A 372 -16.46 -9.14 19.95
C PHE A 372 -17.65 -10.04 20.33
N ASP A 373 -18.88 -9.58 20.08
CA ASP A 373 -20.10 -10.35 20.35
C ASP A 373 -20.19 -11.60 19.45
N GLU A 374 -19.81 -11.47 18.17
CA GLU A 374 -19.72 -12.60 17.23
C GLU A 374 -18.67 -13.63 17.68
N ALA A 375 -17.51 -13.20 18.16
CA ALA A 375 -16.46 -14.07 18.68
C ALA A 375 -16.89 -14.81 19.96
N LEU A 376 -17.68 -14.16 20.83
CA LEU A 376 -18.27 -14.82 22.00
C LEU A 376 -19.37 -15.82 21.61
N ALA A 377 -20.19 -15.49 20.61
CA ALA A 377 -21.24 -16.37 20.11
C ALA A 377 -20.69 -17.61 19.36
N ALA A 378 -19.47 -17.52 18.80
CA ALA A 378 -18.80 -18.60 18.10
C ALA A 378 -18.13 -19.65 19.02
N VAL A 379 -18.21 -19.48 20.34
CA VAL A 379 -17.71 -20.47 21.30
C VAL A 379 -18.58 -21.73 21.19
N GLU A 380 -18.02 -22.80 20.63
CA GLU A 380 -18.70 -24.10 20.49
C GLU A 380 -18.86 -24.79 21.86
N PHE A 381 -20.02 -25.39 22.09
CA PHE A 381 -20.35 -26.21 23.25
C PHE A 381 -21.12 -27.46 22.79
N ASP A 382 -20.94 -28.60 23.45
CA ASP A 382 -21.68 -29.82 23.11
C ASP A 382 -23.11 -29.74 23.69
N ASP A 383 -24.10 -30.29 22.99
CA ASP A 383 -25.52 -30.27 23.44
C ASP A 383 -25.75 -30.98 24.79
N ASP A 384 -24.81 -31.84 25.20
CA ASP A 384 -24.81 -32.57 26.47
C ASP A 384 -24.16 -31.79 27.64
N ASP A 385 -23.57 -30.61 27.39
CA ASP A 385 -22.88 -29.81 28.41
C ASP A 385 -23.87 -29.01 29.28
N PRO A 386 -23.81 -29.13 30.62
CA PRO A 386 -24.50 -28.24 31.54
C PRO A 386 -24.31 -26.74 31.24
N ALA A 387 -25.38 -25.95 31.32
CA ALA A 387 -25.40 -24.51 31.01
C ALA A 387 -24.32 -23.66 31.71
N TRP A 388 -23.90 -24.06 32.92
CA TRP A 388 -22.84 -23.36 33.66
C TRP A 388 -21.45 -23.52 33.03
N MET A 389 -21.21 -24.60 32.26
CA MET A 389 -19.95 -24.79 31.52
C MET A 389 -19.88 -23.90 30.29
N ALA A 390 -20.99 -23.76 29.55
CA ALA A 390 -21.09 -22.81 28.44
C ALA A 390 -20.89 -21.36 28.94
N GLU A 391 -21.54 -20.99 30.05
CA GLU A 391 -21.37 -19.68 30.68
C GLU A 391 -19.92 -19.44 31.14
N HIS A 392 -19.28 -20.43 31.78
CA HIS A 392 -17.88 -20.32 32.19
C HIS A 392 -16.91 -20.25 31.01
N ALA A 393 -17.15 -20.98 29.92
CA ALA A 393 -16.32 -20.95 28.72
C ALA A 393 -16.41 -19.58 28.03
N MET A 394 -17.63 -19.04 27.88
CA MET A 394 -17.85 -17.68 27.38
C MET A 394 -17.19 -16.62 28.27
N ASP A 395 -17.31 -16.75 29.59
CA ASP A 395 -16.71 -15.80 30.54
C ASP A 395 -15.18 -15.90 30.56
N SER A 396 -14.62 -17.10 30.43
CA SER A 396 -13.17 -17.30 30.27
C SER A 396 -12.66 -16.65 28.98
N LYS A 397 -13.36 -16.83 27.85
CA LYS A 397 -12.99 -16.21 26.57
C LYS A 397 -13.11 -14.69 26.62
N ARG A 398 -14.17 -14.18 27.26
CA ARG A 398 -14.39 -12.76 27.51
C ARG A 398 -13.25 -12.13 28.31
N ARG A 399 -12.84 -12.75 29.42
CA ARG A 399 -11.71 -12.28 30.25
C ARG A 399 -10.39 -12.33 29.47
N GLU A 400 -10.15 -13.40 28.72
CA GLU A 400 -8.96 -13.53 27.87
C GLU A 400 -8.85 -12.40 26.83
N MET A 401 -9.94 -12.09 26.12
CA MET A 401 -9.97 -11.01 25.13
C MET A 401 -9.82 -9.61 25.74
N ARG A 402 -10.18 -9.40 27.01
CA ARG A 402 -10.07 -8.12 27.70
C ARG A 402 -8.71 -7.87 28.35
N HIS A 403 -8.11 -8.88 28.97
CA HIS A 403 -6.91 -8.74 29.79
C HIS A 403 -5.78 -7.98 29.07
N MET A 404 -5.50 -8.35 27.81
CA MET A 404 -4.44 -7.70 27.01
C MET A 404 -4.71 -6.21 26.75
N ARG A 405 -5.99 -5.84 26.56
CA ARG A 405 -6.40 -4.46 26.30
C ARG A 405 -6.36 -3.61 27.57
N GLU A 406 -6.80 -4.18 28.69
CA GLU A 406 -6.75 -3.54 30.00
C GLU A 406 -5.31 -3.27 30.43
N ASP A 407 -4.41 -4.25 30.25
CA ASP A 407 -2.98 -4.07 30.49
C ASP A 407 -2.39 -2.96 29.61
N PHE A 408 -2.79 -2.90 28.34
CA PHE A 408 -2.35 -1.86 27.43
C PHE A 408 -2.86 -0.48 27.85
N GLU A 409 -4.15 -0.34 28.17
CA GLU A 409 -4.74 0.92 28.61
C GLU A 409 -4.18 1.37 29.97
N ALA A 410 -3.92 0.43 30.89
CA ALA A 410 -3.27 0.72 32.17
C ALA A 410 -1.87 1.34 31.96
N ARG A 411 -1.07 0.79 31.03
CA ARG A 411 0.23 1.39 30.66
C ARG A 411 0.08 2.79 30.08
N LEU A 412 -0.88 3.00 29.17
CA LEU A 412 -1.15 4.32 28.61
C LEU A 412 -1.58 5.33 29.69
N SER A 413 -2.42 4.92 30.64
CA SER A 413 -2.86 5.76 31.76
C SER A 413 -1.69 6.18 32.66
N ALA A 414 -0.75 5.27 32.94
CA ALA A 414 0.46 5.57 33.70
C ALA A 414 1.37 6.58 32.97
N VAL A 415 1.47 6.47 31.64
CA VAL A 415 2.21 7.44 30.81
C VAL A 415 1.55 8.82 30.85
N ARG A 416 0.23 8.90 30.73
CA ARG A 416 -0.52 10.17 30.84
C ARG A 416 -0.28 10.85 32.19
N GLU A 417 -0.33 10.09 33.27
CA GLU A 417 -0.07 10.60 34.62
C GLU A 417 1.35 11.14 34.78
N LYS A 418 2.34 10.43 34.22
CA LYS A 418 3.74 10.86 34.23
C LYS A 418 3.96 12.16 33.46
N GLU A 419 3.31 12.33 32.30
CA GLU A 419 3.37 13.59 31.53
C GLU A 419 2.68 14.75 32.25
N ARG A 420 1.52 14.51 32.89
CA ARG A 420 0.80 15.53 33.66
C ARG A 420 1.66 16.08 34.80
N LYS A 421 2.23 15.19 35.62
CA LYS A 421 3.14 15.58 36.73
C LYS A 421 4.37 16.35 36.22
N LEU A 422 4.92 15.96 35.07
CA LEU A 422 6.06 16.66 34.48
C LEU A 422 5.68 18.08 34.02
N LYS A 423 4.50 18.24 33.42
CA LYS A 423 3.97 19.52 32.98
C LYS A 423 3.71 20.46 34.16
N GLU A 424 3.00 19.99 35.19
CA GLU A 424 2.74 20.76 36.42
C GLU A 424 4.04 21.23 37.08
N ARG A 425 5.05 20.36 37.12
CA ARG A 425 6.37 20.72 37.65
C ARG A 425 7.08 21.78 36.81
N ASN A 426 6.99 21.70 35.48
CA ASN A 426 7.60 22.69 34.59
C ASN A 426 6.88 24.05 34.67
N ASP A 427 5.54 24.04 34.73
CA ASP A 427 4.72 25.23 34.86
C ASP A 427 4.96 25.92 36.22
N ALA A 428 5.18 25.14 37.29
CA ALA A 428 5.53 25.64 38.62
C ALA A 428 6.95 26.24 38.71
N LEU A 429 7.89 25.82 37.85
CA LEU A 429 9.29 26.25 37.87
C LEU A 429 9.60 27.39 36.88
N GLY A 430 8.66 27.79 36.01
CA GLY A 430 8.81 28.94 35.11
C GLY A 430 9.89 28.82 34.03
N GLU A 431 10.52 27.65 33.85
CA GLU A 431 11.58 27.43 32.85
C GLU A 431 11.23 26.29 31.88
N PRO A 432 11.30 26.51 30.54
CA PRO A 432 11.25 25.42 29.58
C PRO A 432 12.61 24.67 29.54
N LEU A 433 12.61 23.41 29.96
CA LEU A 433 13.79 22.53 29.95
C LEU A 433 14.23 22.16 28.51
N ARG A 434 15.12 22.96 27.91
CA ARG A 434 16.01 22.50 26.83
C ARG A 434 17.34 22.00 27.40
N LYS A 435 17.36 20.84 28.08
CA LYS A 435 18.63 20.14 28.35
C LYS A 435 19.01 19.29 27.14
N LYS A 436 19.71 19.91 26.19
CA LYS A 436 20.44 19.18 25.15
C LYS A 436 21.60 18.43 25.79
N ARG A 437 21.54 17.10 25.80
CA ARG A 437 22.70 16.24 26.04
C ARG A 437 23.68 16.44 24.88
N LYS A 438 24.83 17.07 25.15
CA LYS A 438 25.95 17.18 24.18
C LYS A 438 26.56 15.79 24.01
N VAL A 439 26.53 15.26 22.80
CA VAL A 439 27.39 14.15 22.38
C VAL A 439 28.59 14.79 21.67
N ALA A 440 29.79 14.54 22.18
CA ALA A 440 31.03 14.93 21.53
C ALA A 440 31.26 14.01 20.31
N VAL A 441 31.63 14.60 19.17
CA VAL A 441 32.04 13.88 17.97
C VAL A 441 33.45 14.38 17.67
N ASP A 442 34.44 13.53 17.95
CA ASP A 442 35.81 13.73 17.52
C ASP A 442 35.95 13.25 16.07
N ASN A 443 36.74 13.98 15.29
CA ASN A 443 36.86 13.85 13.85
C ASN A 443 38.33 13.54 13.54
N GLU A 444 38.67 12.26 13.38
CA GLU A 444 39.95 11.82 12.82
C GLU A 444 39.69 11.01 11.53
N THR A 445 40.27 11.50 10.45
CA THR A 445 40.26 10.90 9.11
C THR A 445 41.34 9.81 9.00
N SER A 446 40.97 8.60 8.56
CA SER A 446 41.94 7.62 8.05
C SER A 446 41.38 6.83 6.85
N GLU A 447 42.31 6.41 5.99
CA GLU A 447 42.15 5.91 4.62
C GLU A 447 41.46 4.53 4.50
N ALA A 448 40.14 4.46 4.67
CA ALA A 448 39.37 3.20 4.48
C ALA A 448 38.20 3.27 3.47
N ASP A 449 38.04 4.35 2.72
CA ASP A 449 36.76 4.66 2.03
C ASP A 449 36.52 3.94 0.68
N GLU A 450 37.52 3.34 0.04
CA GLU A 450 37.32 2.80 -1.33
C GLU A 450 36.54 1.46 -1.41
N LYS A 451 36.31 0.75 -0.29
CA LYS A 451 35.48 -0.46 -0.29
C LYS A 451 33.98 -0.15 -0.26
N GLN A 452 33.59 0.99 0.31
CA GLN A 452 32.19 1.39 0.47
C GLN A 452 31.46 1.60 -0.88
N PHE A 453 32.20 2.01 -1.90
CA PHE A 453 31.63 2.32 -3.22
C PHE A 453 31.60 1.13 -4.20
N LEU A 454 32.14 -0.04 -3.84
CA LEU A 454 32.14 -1.21 -4.72
C LEU A 454 30.76 -1.88 -4.77
N LEU A 455 30.27 -2.25 -5.96
CA LEU A 455 29.02 -3.00 -6.11
C LEU A 455 29.17 -4.41 -5.53
N ASP A 456 28.12 -4.87 -4.83
CA ASP A 456 28.05 -6.23 -4.33
C ASP A 456 27.79 -7.19 -5.50
N ASP A 457 28.13 -8.46 -5.35
CA ASP A 457 27.96 -9.44 -6.42
C ASP A 457 26.47 -9.64 -6.73
N TYR A 458 26.07 -9.33 -7.97
CA TYR A 458 24.71 -9.55 -8.47
C TYR A 458 24.65 -10.80 -9.36
N GLU A 459 23.72 -11.70 -9.06
CA GLU A 459 23.44 -12.92 -9.81
C GLU A 459 21.99 -12.89 -10.33
N SER A 460 21.83 -12.99 -11.64
CA SER A 460 20.59 -12.73 -12.38
C SER A 460 19.53 -13.84 -12.24
N ASP A 461 19.96 -15.06 -11.92
CA ASP A 461 19.18 -16.27 -12.25
C ASP A 461 18.77 -17.10 -11.03
N ALA A 462 18.71 -16.48 -9.85
CA ALA A 462 17.89 -17.00 -8.76
C ALA A 462 16.53 -16.30 -8.84
N ASP A 463 15.49 -17.03 -9.25
CA ASP A 463 14.13 -16.63 -8.89
C ASP A 463 14.09 -16.41 -7.38
N LYS A 464 14.00 -15.14 -6.99
CA LYS A 464 13.75 -14.73 -5.61
C LYS A 464 12.33 -15.21 -5.26
N GLN A 465 12.21 -16.46 -4.80
CA GLN A 465 11.33 -16.69 -3.68
C GLN A 465 11.77 -15.73 -2.56
N LEU A 466 10.79 -15.03 -1.99
CA LEU A 466 10.98 -14.04 -0.94
C LEU A 466 11.77 -14.64 0.24
N HIS A 467 13.09 -14.48 0.23
CA HIS A 467 13.89 -14.60 1.44
C HIS A 467 13.92 -13.25 2.15
N SER A 468 13.06 -13.13 3.14
CA SER A 468 13.22 -12.18 4.24
C SER A 468 14.53 -12.50 4.96
N ASN A 469 15.40 -11.50 5.07
CA ASN A 469 16.67 -11.65 5.77
C ASN A 469 16.44 -11.69 7.28
N GLY A 470 16.63 -12.85 7.91
CA GLY A 470 16.79 -12.96 9.37
C GLY A 470 16.31 -14.24 10.06
N GLY A 471 16.56 -15.45 9.53
CA GLY A 471 16.30 -16.72 10.21
C GLY A 471 17.45 -17.72 10.06
N PRO A 472 17.66 -18.66 11.01
CA PRO A 472 18.70 -19.70 10.90
C PRO A 472 18.37 -20.66 9.73
N PRO A 473 19.36 -21.41 9.20
CA PRO A 473 19.22 -22.17 7.96
C PRO A 473 18.05 -23.16 8.04
N GLU A 474 17.16 -23.06 7.06
CA GLU A 474 15.94 -23.86 6.96
C GLU A 474 16.31 -25.29 6.53
N TYR A 475 16.33 -26.20 7.49
CA TYR A 475 16.42 -27.63 7.21
C TYR A 475 15.08 -28.12 6.62
N SER A 476 15.11 -29.11 5.73
CA SER A 476 13.88 -29.73 5.20
C SER A 476 12.95 -30.17 6.34
N THR A 477 11.63 -30.08 6.15
CA THR A 477 10.61 -30.40 7.18
C THR A 477 10.76 -31.80 7.78
N GLU A 478 11.38 -32.72 7.05
CA GLU A 478 11.72 -34.05 7.54
C GLU A 478 13.00 -34.07 8.40
N THR A 479 14.01 -33.27 8.04
CA THR A 479 15.26 -33.16 8.82
C THR A 479 15.09 -32.34 10.09
N THR A 480 14.22 -31.32 10.11
CA THR A 480 13.82 -30.62 11.34
C THR A 480 13.10 -31.55 12.32
N LYS A 481 12.13 -32.34 11.84
CA LYS A 481 11.42 -33.34 12.67
C LYS A 481 12.36 -34.44 13.19
N LEU A 482 13.36 -34.82 12.39
CA LEU A 482 14.37 -35.79 12.80
C LEU A 482 15.30 -35.19 13.88
N MET A 483 15.70 -33.92 13.74
CA MET A 483 16.56 -33.24 14.71
C MET A 483 15.84 -32.87 16.01
N GLU A 484 14.54 -32.60 15.97
CA GLU A 484 13.66 -32.50 17.14
C GLU A 484 13.55 -33.86 17.87
N LYS A 485 13.34 -34.96 17.13
CA LYS A 485 13.34 -36.31 17.71
C LYS A 485 14.69 -36.74 18.28
N MET A 486 15.79 -36.23 17.74
CA MET A 486 17.16 -36.49 18.21
C MET A 486 17.60 -35.55 19.35
N GLY A 487 16.74 -34.60 19.78
CA GLY A 487 17.03 -33.70 20.89
C GLY A 487 18.13 -32.67 20.64
N MET A 488 18.44 -32.38 19.36
CA MET A 488 19.53 -31.48 18.97
C MET A 488 19.09 -30.01 18.82
N ILE A 489 17.78 -29.75 18.79
CA ILE A 489 17.18 -28.41 18.77
C ILE A 489 16.28 -28.32 20.01
N GLN A 490 16.61 -27.41 20.94
CA GLN A 490 15.67 -27.08 22.02
C GLN A 490 14.55 -26.22 21.44
N PRO A 491 13.27 -26.53 21.74
CA PRO A 491 12.17 -25.69 21.29
C PRO A 491 12.38 -24.30 21.90
N LYS A 492 12.49 -23.30 21.03
CA LYS A 492 12.35 -21.92 21.44
C LYS A 492 10.95 -21.83 22.05
N LYS A 493 10.83 -21.53 23.35
CA LYS A 493 9.55 -21.07 23.89
C LYS A 493 9.13 -19.89 23.02
N GLN A 494 8.16 -20.12 22.13
CA GLN A 494 7.29 -19.05 21.71
C GLN A 494 6.60 -18.59 22.98
N ASP A 495 6.85 -17.34 23.37
CA ASP A 495 5.93 -16.63 24.23
C ASP A 495 4.59 -16.60 23.49
N ASP A 496 3.74 -17.57 23.80
CA ASP A 496 2.35 -17.66 23.36
C ASP A 496 1.47 -16.59 24.07
N SER A 497 2.08 -15.49 24.52
CA SER A 497 1.38 -14.31 25.06
C SER A 497 1.04 -13.28 23.98
N SER A 498 1.34 -13.55 22.71
CA SER A 498 0.91 -12.70 21.57
C SER A 498 -0.22 -13.37 20.79
N LEU A 499 -1.39 -13.51 21.42
CA LEU A 499 -2.65 -13.64 20.69
C LEU A 499 -2.90 -12.33 19.92
N ASP A 500 -2.54 -12.37 18.64
CA ASP A 500 -3.05 -11.64 17.46
C ASP A 500 -3.62 -10.20 17.59
N LEU A 501 -2.84 -9.25 18.13
CA LEU A 501 -3.04 -7.82 17.86
C LEU A 501 -2.68 -7.42 16.41
N SER A 502 -2.25 -8.37 15.56
CA SER A 502 -1.59 -8.09 14.28
C SER A 502 -2.54 -7.71 13.13
N ASN A 503 -3.86 -7.83 13.33
CA ASN A 503 -4.85 -7.62 12.26
C ASN A 503 -6.12 -6.87 12.70
N GLU A 504 -6.07 -6.07 13.76
CA GLU A 504 -7.21 -5.21 14.10
C GLU A 504 -7.53 -4.25 12.95
N LEU A 505 -8.83 -4.06 12.67
CA LEU A 505 -9.30 -3.13 11.67
C LEU A 505 -8.91 -1.68 12.03
N LYS A 506 -8.42 -0.94 11.04
CA LYS A 506 -7.92 0.43 11.16
C LYS A 506 -8.59 1.38 10.18
N VAL A 507 -8.58 2.66 10.52
CA VAL A 507 -8.96 3.74 9.61
C VAL A 507 -7.69 4.47 9.14
N PHE A 508 -7.41 4.39 7.85
CA PHE A 508 -6.36 5.19 7.21
C PHE A 508 -6.96 6.51 6.71
N PHE A 509 -6.50 7.62 7.27
CA PHE A 509 -6.91 8.95 6.85
C PHE A 509 -5.80 9.64 6.08
N CYS A 510 -6.12 10.10 4.88
CA CYS A 510 -5.17 10.63 3.93
C CYS A 510 -5.55 12.04 3.49
N SER A 511 -4.57 12.94 3.44
CA SER A 511 -4.77 14.32 2.97
C SER A 511 -3.59 14.80 2.13
N ARG A 512 -3.77 15.90 1.38
CA ARG A 512 -2.79 16.40 0.41
C ARG A 512 -1.56 16.98 1.11
N THR A 513 -1.72 17.75 2.18
CA THR A 513 -0.61 18.45 2.84
C THR A 513 -0.46 18.08 4.32
N HIS A 514 0.75 18.28 4.83
CA HIS A 514 1.05 18.09 6.26
C HIS A 514 0.23 19.04 7.16
N SER A 515 0.02 20.28 6.73
CA SER A 515 -0.79 21.26 7.47
C SER A 515 -2.26 20.83 7.60
N GLN A 516 -2.83 20.20 6.58
CA GLN A 516 -4.19 19.66 6.64
C GLN A 516 -4.29 18.48 7.61
N LEU A 517 -3.28 17.60 7.63
CA LEU A 517 -3.21 16.52 8.62
C LEU A 517 -3.07 17.07 10.05
N SER A 518 -2.28 18.12 10.25
CA SER A 518 -2.15 18.77 11.57
C SER A 518 -3.48 19.38 12.03
N GLN A 519 -4.21 20.04 11.11
CA GLN A 519 -5.55 20.55 11.39
C GLN A 519 -6.53 19.42 11.75
N PHE A 520 -6.48 18.32 10.99
CA PHE A 520 -7.30 17.14 11.25
C PHE A 520 -7.04 16.54 12.64
N VAL A 521 -5.77 16.40 13.03
CA VAL A 521 -5.37 15.91 14.36
C VAL A 521 -5.90 16.83 15.47
N GLY A 522 -5.91 18.15 15.25
CA GLY A 522 -6.51 19.11 16.19
C GLY A 522 -8.03 18.97 16.34
N GLU A 523 -8.76 18.66 15.26
CA GLU A 523 -10.20 18.37 15.32
C GLU A 523 -10.46 17.01 16.00
N LEU A 524 -9.60 16.02 15.75
CA LEU A 524 -9.68 14.69 16.34
C LEU A 524 -9.57 14.71 17.87
N GLN A 525 -8.76 15.62 18.43
CA GLN A 525 -8.62 15.83 19.87
C GLN A 525 -9.92 16.30 20.56
N ARG A 526 -10.90 16.82 19.81
CA ARG A 526 -12.18 17.31 20.36
C ARG A 526 -13.21 16.21 20.52
N VAL A 527 -13.05 15.07 19.84
CA VAL A 527 -14.04 14.01 19.80
C VAL A 527 -13.79 13.04 20.95
N SER A 528 -14.84 12.78 21.73
CA SER A 528 -14.85 11.80 22.82
C SER A 528 -15.77 10.65 22.43
N LEU A 529 -15.28 9.41 22.51
CA LEU A 529 -16.01 8.23 22.08
C LEU A 529 -16.13 7.23 23.23
N PRO A 530 -17.22 6.45 23.26
CA PRO A 530 -17.37 5.39 24.22
C PRO A 530 -16.36 4.26 23.93
N PRO A 531 -16.10 3.37 24.89
CA PRO A 531 -15.07 2.35 24.77
C PRO A 531 -15.39 1.37 23.64
N GLY A 532 -14.35 0.87 22.98
CA GLY A 532 -14.49 -0.09 21.88
C GLY A 532 -15.05 -1.47 22.30
N MET A 533 -15.09 -1.76 23.60
CA MET A 533 -15.68 -2.97 24.18
C MET A 533 -16.67 -2.62 25.29
N PRO A 534 -17.68 -3.48 25.56
CA PRO A 534 -18.62 -3.28 26.67
C PRO A 534 -17.91 -3.44 28.03
N PRO A 535 -18.22 -2.61 29.06
CA PRO A 535 -17.68 -2.77 30.41
C PRO A 535 -18.13 -4.08 31.09
N GLU A 536 -17.38 -4.56 32.07
CA GLU A 536 -17.64 -5.82 32.81
C GLU A 536 -18.86 -5.78 33.72
N LEU A 537 -19.10 -4.63 34.34
CA LEU A 537 -20.19 -4.41 35.28
C LEU A 537 -20.98 -3.19 34.79
N ALA A 538 -22.32 -3.28 34.82
CA ALA A 538 -23.21 -2.14 34.74
C ALA A 538 -23.01 -1.27 35.99
N THR A 539 -21.85 -0.62 36.07
CA THR A 539 -21.57 0.42 37.04
C THR A 539 -22.30 1.66 36.56
N ASN A 540 -23.11 2.25 37.44
CA ASN A 540 -23.99 3.37 37.14
C ASN A 540 -23.23 4.51 36.44
N ASP A 541 -23.64 4.82 35.20
CA ASP A 541 -23.61 6.11 34.51
C ASP A 541 -22.53 7.14 34.91
N GLU A 542 -21.24 6.79 34.77
CA GLU A 542 -20.23 7.81 34.46
C GLU A 542 -19.67 7.55 33.06
N GLU A 543 -19.70 8.59 32.22
CA GLU A 543 -19.24 8.65 30.83
C GLU A 543 -17.77 8.18 30.70
N GLN A 544 -17.53 6.87 30.67
CA GLN A 544 -16.20 6.33 30.41
C GLN A 544 -15.86 6.56 28.93
N SER A 545 -14.99 7.53 28.67
CA SER A 545 -14.45 7.77 27.33
C SER A 545 -13.12 7.07 27.15
N GLU A 546 -12.94 6.38 26.03
CA GLU A 546 -11.67 5.74 25.69
C GLU A 546 -10.89 6.62 24.70
N PRO A 547 -9.69 7.11 25.04
CA PRO A 547 -8.90 7.90 24.12
C PRO A 547 -8.50 7.10 22.88
N LEU A 548 -8.63 7.75 21.72
CA LEU A 548 -8.29 7.17 20.43
C LEU A 548 -6.77 6.95 20.31
N LYS A 549 -6.38 5.75 19.89
CA LYS A 549 -4.98 5.39 19.63
C LYS A 549 -4.63 5.74 18.18
N GLN A 550 -4.27 7.01 17.96
CA GLN A 550 -3.93 7.54 16.64
C GLN A 550 -2.42 7.64 16.43
N LEU A 551 -1.96 7.40 15.21
CA LEU A 551 -0.57 7.55 14.80
C LEU A 551 -0.42 8.42 13.53
N SER A 552 0.42 9.45 13.62
CA SER A 552 0.76 10.32 12.48
C SER A 552 2.02 9.82 11.76
N LEU A 553 1.88 9.49 10.47
CA LEU A 553 3.00 9.08 9.62
C LEU A 553 3.46 10.23 8.72
N GLY A 554 4.77 10.27 8.48
CA GLY A 554 5.29 11.16 7.45
C GLY A 554 6.73 10.88 7.08
N SER A 555 7.33 11.86 6.42
CA SER A 555 8.62 11.68 5.76
C SER A 555 9.79 11.74 6.74
N ARG A 556 10.97 11.25 6.32
CA ARG A 556 12.20 11.40 7.10
C ARG A 556 12.56 12.86 7.38
N LYS A 557 12.20 13.80 6.50
CA LYS A 557 12.45 15.24 6.71
C LYS A 557 11.70 15.79 7.92
N ASN A 558 10.50 15.27 8.20
CA ASN A 558 9.67 15.70 9.32
C ASN A 558 10.12 15.02 10.63
N LEU A 559 10.47 13.74 10.58
CA LEU A 559 10.72 12.92 11.77
C LEU A 559 12.21 12.72 12.13
N CYS A 560 13.16 13.17 11.31
CA CYS A 560 14.58 12.96 11.59
C CYS A 560 15.10 13.90 12.68
N ILE A 561 15.54 13.30 13.80
CA ILE A 561 16.14 14.02 14.93
C ILE A 561 17.68 14.12 14.83
N ASN A 562 18.31 13.43 13.87
CA ASN A 562 19.75 13.48 13.69
C ASN A 562 20.16 14.77 12.98
N ARG A 563 20.80 15.69 13.72
CA ARG A 563 21.24 17.01 13.23
C ARG A 563 22.15 16.98 12.01
N SER A 564 22.92 15.92 11.78
CA SER A 564 23.77 15.81 10.57
C SER A 564 22.97 15.48 9.32
N VAL A 565 21.82 14.83 9.48
CA VAL A 565 20.91 14.46 8.38
C VAL A 565 19.83 15.52 8.20
N SER A 566 19.20 15.97 9.30
CA SER A 566 18.07 16.90 9.27
C SER A 566 18.42 18.30 8.73
N LYS A 567 19.70 18.66 8.72
CA LYS A 567 20.19 19.94 8.16
C LYS A 567 20.27 19.92 6.63
N LEU A 568 20.20 18.76 5.99
CA LEU A 568 20.22 18.65 4.54
C LEU A 568 18.94 19.32 3.98
N GLY A 569 19.08 20.25 3.04
CA GLY A 569 17.96 21.05 2.54
C GLY A 569 16.96 20.26 1.67
N SER A 570 17.41 19.16 1.07
CA SER A 570 16.64 18.33 0.13
C SER A 570 16.12 17.04 0.78
N GLN A 571 14.86 16.69 0.50
CA GLN A 571 14.24 15.43 0.95
C GLN A 571 15.03 14.20 0.47
N THR A 572 15.53 14.25 -0.76
CA THR A 572 16.27 13.15 -1.37
C THR A 572 17.60 12.94 -0.67
N ALA A 573 18.34 14.03 -0.41
CA ALA A 573 19.59 13.98 0.35
C ALA A 573 19.39 13.42 1.77
N ILE A 574 18.32 13.83 2.46
CA ILE A 574 17.93 13.28 3.78
C ILE A 574 17.72 11.76 3.69
N ASN A 575 16.96 11.30 2.70
CA ASN A 575 16.66 9.88 2.53
C ASN A 575 17.94 9.07 2.30
N GLU A 576 18.83 9.54 1.43
CA GLU A 576 20.06 8.83 1.09
C GLU A 576 21.03 8.75 2.25
N ARG A 577 21.31 9.89 2.89
CA ARG A 577 22.19 9.92 4.07
C ARG A 577 21.65 9.06 5.20
N CYS A 578 20.32 9.03 5.40
CA CYS A 578 19.69 8.17 6.40
C CYS A 578 19.90 6.68 6.10
N ILE A 579 19.80 6.26 4.83
CA ILE A 579 20.02 4.87 4.42
C ILE A 579 21.51 4.50 4.47
N GLU A 580 22.40 5.42 4.13
CA GLU A 580 23.84 5.23 4.24
C GLU A 580 24.25 4.91 5.70
N LEU A 581 23.77 5.70 6.65
CA LEU A 581 24.01 5.48 8.09
C LEU A 581 23.38 4.18 8.65
N GLN A 582 22.55 3.47 7.88
CA GLN A 582 22.03 2.15 8.26
C GLN A 582 22.93 1.00 7.80
N GLN A 583 23.69 1.21 6.73
CA GLN A 583 24.44 0.15 6.04
C GLN A 583 25.91 0.08 6.48
N THR A 584 26.40 1.09 7.20
CA THR A 584 27.78 1.07 7.68
C THR A 584 27.95 0.07 8.82
N SER A 585 28.87 -0.88 8.63
CA SER A 585 29.22 -1.90 9.62
C SER A 585 30.01 -1.35 10.81
N SER A 586 30.64 -0.19 10.66
CA SER A 586 31.39 0.50 11.72
C SER A 586 30.43 1.22 12.68
N ALA A 587 30.52 0.90 13.97
CA ALA A 587 29.66 1.47 15.01
C ALA A 587 29.72 3.02 15.08
N GLU A 588 30.87 3.61 14.74
CA GLU A 588 31.10 5.07 14.75
C GLU A 588 30.34 5.83 13.64
N HIS A 589 29.93 5.13 12.58
CA HIS A 589 29.24 5.73 11.43
C HIS A 589 27.79 5.28 11.31
N LYS A 590 27.27 4.55 12.30
CA LYS A 590 25.86 4.18 12.36
C LYS A 590 25.04 5.32 12.96
N CYS A 591 23.79 5.46 12.54
CA CYS A 591 22.90 6.42 13.17
C CYS A 591 22.65 6.03 14.65
N PRO A 592 22.96 6.91 15.62
CA PRO A 592 22.86 6.57 17.05
C PRO A 592 21.41 6.41 17.53
N TYR A 593 20.45 6.96 16.79
CA TYR A 593 19.03 6.92 17.14
C TYR A 593 18.29 5.73 16.52
N LEU A 594 18.94 4.95 15.65
CA LEU A 594 18.26 3.85 14.95
C LEU A 594 17.86 2.74 15.95
N PRO A 595 16.59 2.27 15.96
CA PRO A 595 16.20 1.16 16.81
C PRO A 595 17.06 -0.09 16.55
N SER A 596 17.53 -0.73 17.62
CA SER A 596 18.21 -2.03 17.60
C SER A 596 17.53 -2.98 18.59
N LYS A 597 17.95 -4.24 18.64
CA LYS A 597 17.40 -5.22 19.60
C LYS A 597 17.54 -4.75 21.06
N ASP A 598 18.62 -4.05 21.38
CA ASP A 598 18.86 -3.51 22.73
C ASP A 598 17.93 -2.32 23.08
N HIS A 599 17.24 -1.75 22.09
CA HIS A 599 16.35 -0.60 22.26
C HIS A 599 14.87 -0.97 22.22
N GLU A 600 14.52 -2.26 22.33
CA GLU A 600 13.13 -2.74 22.22
C GLU A 600 12.21 -2.08 23.27
N GLU A 601 12.67 -1.93 24.51
CA GLU A 601 11.94 -1.20 25.56
C GLU A 601 11.67 0.26 25.18
N LEU A 602 12.65 0.95 24.59
CA LEU A 602 12.48 2.36 24.15
C LEU A 602 11.51 2.48 22.97
N VAL A 603 11.41 1.46 22.12
CA VAL A 603 10.42 1.40 21.04
C VAL A 603 9.02 1.24 21.63
N LEU A 604 8.86 0.36 22.63
CA LEU A 604 7.60 0.18 23.35
C LEU A 604 7.21 1.46 24.11
N ASP A 605 8.15 2.10 24.79
CA ASP A 605 7.94 3.40 25.43
C ASP A 605 7.49 4.44 24.39
N PHE A 606 8.17 4.54 23.24
CA PHE A 606 7.78 5.46 22.18
C PHE A 606 6.35 5.21 21.72
N ARG A 607 5.96 3.95 21.49
CA ARG A 607 4.59 3.56 21.14
C ARG A 607 3.59 4.02 22.21
N ASP A 608 3.89 3.73 23.47
CA ASP A 608 2.99 4.05 24.57
C ASP A 608 2.87 5.58 24.76
N PHE A 609 3.96 6.34 24.58
CA PHE A 609 3.93 7.81 24.55
C PHE A 609 3.17 8.37 23.34
N ALA A 610 3.29 7.72 22.17
CA ALA A 610 2.58 8.10 20.95
C ALA A 610 1.07 7.93 21.10
N PHE A 611 0.60 6.87 21.77
CA PHE A 611 -0.83 6.59 21.97
C PHE A 611 -1.43 7.16 23.26
N ALA A 612 -0.60 7.63 24.19
CA ALA A 612 -1.10 8.27 25.41
C ALA A 612 -2.00 9.48 25.13
N LYS A 613 -1.75 10.20 24.03
CA LYS A 613 -2.60 11.30 23.56
C LYS A 613 -2.52 11.38 22.04
N VAL A 614 -3.53 11.96 21.40
CA VAL A 614 -3.50 12.25 19.95
C VAL A 614 -2.42 13.30 19.67
N ARG A 615 -1.45 12.97 18.80
CA ARG A 615 -0.24 13.78 18.51
C ARG A 615 -0.09 14.06 17.01
N ASP A 616 0.34 15.27 16.68
CA ASP A 616 0.76 15.60 15.32
C ASP A 616 2.16 15.04 15.02
N ILE A 617 2.70 15.29 13.81
CA ILE A 617 4.01 14.74 13.45
C ILE A 617 5.15 15.40 14.23
N GLU A 618 5.02 16.69 14.54
CA GLU A 618 6.02 17.47 15.24
C GLU A 618 6.15 16.99 16.70
N ASP A 619 5.02 16.72 17.35
CA ASP A 619 4.92 16.11 18.67
C ASP A 619 5.62 14.74 18.70
N LEU A 620 5.43 13.90 17.68
CA LEU A 620 6.11 12.60 17.59
C LEU A 620 7.63 12.75 17.43
N ALA A 621 8.07 13.75 16.67
CA ALA A 621 9.50 14.07 16.55
C ALA A 621 10.08 14.50 17.89
N GLU A 622 9.35 15.29 18.69
CA GLU A 622 9.74 15.68 20.03
C GLU A 622 9.80 14.49 21.00
N VAL A 623 8.81 13.58 20.95
CA VAL A 623 8.81 12.35 21.77
C VAL A 623 10.06 11.52 21.51
N GLY A 624 10.40 11.26 20.24
CA GLY A 624 11.61 10.48 19.93
C GLY A 624 12.89 11.24 20.28
N ALA A 625 12.92 12.58 20.14
CA ALA A 625 14.05 13.39 20.61
C ALA A 625 14.24 13.30 22.14
N ARG A 626 13.14 13.24 22.91
CA ARG A 626 13.15 13.10 24.37
C ARG A 626 13.61 11.71 24.81
N LEU A 627 13.15 10.66 24.13
CA LEU A 627 13.52 9.27 24.42
C LEU A 627 14.90 8.89 23.84
N GLY A 628 15.44 9.68 22.90
CA GLY A 628 16.69 9.37 22.23
C GLY A 628 16.56 8.24 21.20
N ILE A 629 15.38 8.05 20.61
CA ILE A 629 15.10 7.02 19.60
C ILE A 629 14.54 7.66 18.32
N CYS A 630 14.85 7.07 17.16
CA CYS A 630 14.42 7.58 15.86
C CYS A 630 12.90 7.46 15.70
N PRO A 631 12.16 8.58 15.67
CA PRO A 631 10.70 8.55 15.56
C PRO A 631 10.24 7.84 14.28
N TYR A 632 10.95 8.03 13.16
CA TYR A 632 10.59 7.48 11.85
C TYR A 632 10.55 5.94 11.81
N TYR A 633 11.47 5.28 12.53
CA TYR A 633 11.50 3.82 12.58
C TYR A 633 10.68 3.27 13.74
N ALA A 634 10.64 3.97 14.88
CA ALA A 634 9.81 3.58 16.01
C ALA A 634 8.31 3.64 15.67
N SER A 635 7.86 4.65 14.92
CA SER A 635 6.45 4.77 14.50
C SER A 635 5.97 3.58 13.67
N ARG A 636 6.84 2.92 12.89
CA ARG A 636 6.45 1.77 12.05
C ARG A 636 5.97 0.60 12.90
N THR A 637 6.64 0.33 14.01
CA THR A 637 6.25 -0.73 14.95
C THR A 637 4.96 -0.42 15.72
N ALA A 638 4.57 0.87 15.75
CA ALA A 638 3.33 1.30 16.37
C ALA A 638 2.12 1.19 15.45
N ILE A 639 2.30 1.01 14.12
CA ILE A 639 1.19 0.98 13.15
C ILE A 639 0.16 -0.09 13.51
N ASP A 640 0.61 -1.28 13.91
CA ASP A 640 -0.27 -2.43 14.16
C ASP A 640 -1.25 -2.20 15.32
N ALA A 641 -0.81 -1.48 16.36
CA ALA A 641 -1.61 -1.15 17.54
C ALA A 641 -2.44 0.15 17.38
N ALA A 642 -2.35 0.82 16.24
CA ALA A 642 -3.12 2.04 15.97
C ALA A 642 -4.55 1.72 15.51
N GLU A 643 -5.51 2.51 15.99
CA GLU A 643 -6.91 2.48 15.54
C GLU A 643 -7.09 3.36 14.31
N MET A 644 -6.34 4.47 14.27
CA MET A 644 -6.35 5.44 13.18
C MET A 644 -4.93 5.83 12.79
N VAL A 645 -4.64 5.80 11.49
CA VAL A 645 -3.34 6.18 10.94
C VAL A 645 -3.54 7.35 9.98
N THR A 646 -2.88 8.48 10.25
CA THR A 646 -2.91 9.65 9.35
C THR A 646 -1.65 9.66 8.48
N LEU A 647 -1.80 9.85 7.17
CA LEU A 647 -0.67 9.87 6.24
C LEU A 647 -0.90 10.79 5.03
N PRO A 648 0.16 11.30 4.38
CA PRO A 648 0.03 12.11 3.16
C PRO A 648 -0.17 11.26 1.91
N TYR A 649 -0.71 11.87 0.85
CA TYR A 649 -0.99 11.23 -0.46
C TYR A 649 0.13 10.31 -0.98
N PRO A 650 1.42 10.72 -1.01
CA PRO A 650 2.47 9.86 -1.57
C PRO A 650 2.65 8.54 -0.81
N LEU A 651 2.46 8.54 0.52
CA LEU A 651 2.60 7.32 1.32
C LEU A 651 1.42 6.36 1.12
N LEU A 652 0.23 6.88 0.76
CA LEU A 652 -0.92 6.05 0.44
C LEU A 652 -0.86 5.55 -1.00
N LEU A 653 -0.58 6.43 -1.96
CA LEU A 653 -0.75 6.14 -3.39
C LEU A 653 0.40 5.32 -3.97
N GLN A 654 1.63 5.52 -3.49
CA GLN A 654 2.78 4.75 -3.97
C GLN A 654 2.86 3.39 -3.27
N LYS A 655 2.70 2.32 -4.05
CA LYS A 655 2.82 0.94 -3.55
C LYS A 655 4.15 0.68 -2.82
N THR A 656 5.26 1.10 -3.40
CA THR A 656 6.59 0.94 -2.79
C THR A 656 6.73 1.65 -1.45
N ALA A 657 6.02 2.76 -1.24
CA ALA A 657 6.00 3.47 0.03
C ALA A 657 5.18 2.72 1.08
N ARG A 658 4.01 2.17 0.71
CA ARG A 658 3.20 1.30 1.58
C ARG A 658 3.98 0.06 2.02
N GLU A 659 4.57 -0.66 1.08
CA GLU A 659 5.40 -1.84 1.33
C GLU A 659 6.59 -1.52 2.24
N ALA A 660 7.28 -0.40 2.00
CA ALA A 660 8.40 0.03 2.83
C ALA A 660 8.00 0.41 4.27
N LEU A 661 6.72 0.72 4.52
CA LEU A 661 6.17 1.00 5.84
C LEU A 661 5.50 -0.22 6.49
N GLY A 662 5.31 -1.31 5.75
CA GLY A 662 4.54 -2.47 6.20
C GLY A 662 3.02 -2.23 6.24
N ILE A 663 2.52 -1.26 5.47
CA ILE A 663 1.09 -0.93 5.44
C ILE A 663 0.37 -1.88 4.48
N SER A 664 -0.45 -2.77 5.03
CA SER A 664 -1.50 -3.47 4.29
C SER A 664 -2.78 -2.63 4.32
N LEU A 665 -3.52 -2.58 3.22
CA LEU A 665 -4.85 -1.95 3.18
C LEU A 665 -5.98 -2.99 3.29
N ARG A 666 -5.63 -4.28 3.31
CA ARG A 666 -6.59 -5.39 3.25
C ARG A 666 -7.57 -5.35 4.42
N GLY A 667 -8.86 -5.22 4.15
CA GLY A 667 -9.90 -5.22 5.18
C GLY A 667 -9.92 -3.97 6.08
N HIS A 668 -9.26 -2.88 5.67
CA HIS A 668 -9.23 -1.61 6.40
C HIS A 668 -10.00 -0.52 5.67
N VAL A 669 -10.39 0.55 6.38
CA VAL A 669 -11.12 1.68 5.80
C VAL A 669 -10.14 2.77 5.37
N VAL A 670 -10.29 3.27 4.15
CA VAL A 670 -9.44 4.34 3.59
C VAL A 670 -10.28 5.59 3.35
N ILE A 671 -9.93 6.69 3.99
CA ILE A 671 -10.57 8.00 3.82
C ILE A 671 -9.55 8.94 3.17
N ILE A 672 -9.89 9.51 2.03
CA ILE A 672 -9.08 10.49 1.30
C ILE A 672 -9.80 11.83 1.33
N ASP A 673 -9.26 12.77 2.10
CA ASP A 673 -9.74 14.13 2.17
C ASP A 673 -9.04 15.03 1.16
N GLU A 674 -9.76 16.04 0.67
CA GLU A 674 -9.38 16.89 -0.47
C GLU A 674 -9.18 16.11 -1.78
N ALA A 675 -10.04 15.11 -1.99
CA ALA A 675 -10.02 14.21 -3.14
C ALA A 675 -10.28 14.92 -4.50
N HIS A 676 -10.64 16.21 -4.49
CA HIS A 676 -10.71 17.05 -5.69
C HIS A 676 -9.37 17.12 -6.45
N ASN A 677 -8.25 16.87 -5.76
CA ASN A 677 -6.91 16.78 -6.38
C ASN A 677 -6.41 15.36 -6.60
N LEU A 678 -7.19 14.32 -6.26
CA LEU A 678 -6.70 12.94 -6.23
C LEU A 678 -6.20 12.47 -7.61
N MET A 679 -6.98 12.71 -8.67
CA MET A 679 -6.58 12.34 -10.04
C MET A 679 -5.28 13.03 -10.46
N ASN A 680 -5.18 14.34 -10.25
CA ASN A 680 -3.97 15.11 -10.54
C ASN A 680 -2.76 14.64 -9.70
N ALA A 681 -3.00 14.22 -8.46
CA ALA A 681 -1.95 13.69 -7.59
C ALA A 681 -1.43 12.33 -8.08
N ILE A 682 -2.32 11.43 -8.52
CA ILE A 682 -1.94 10.15 -9.12
C ILE A 682 -1.18 10.41 -10.43
N GLU A 683 -1.72 11.26 -11.31
CA GLU A 683 -1.05 11.67 -12.55
C GLU A 683 0.35 12.23 -12.28
N GLY A 684 0.49 13.11 -11.29
CA GLY A 684 1.79 13.71 -10.93
C GLY A 684 2.78 12.76 -10.27
N ILE A 685 2.31 11.76 -9.50
CA ILE A 685 3.16 10.76 -8.84
C ILE A 685 3.80 9.80 -9.86
N TYR A 686 3.03 9.43 -10.89
CA TYR A 686 3.45 8.44 -11.90
C TYR A 686 3.92 9.07 -13.22
N SER A 687 3.86 10.40 -13.33
CA SER A 687 4.50 11.16 -14.42
C SER A 687 5.95 11.48 -14.05
N THR A 688 6.85 11.40 -15.02
CA THR A 688 8.28 11.70 -14.80
C THR A 688 8.82 12.58 -15.93
N GLN A 689 9.87 13.34 -15.65
CA GLN A 689 10.57 14.12 -16.65
C GLN A 689 12.07 13.99 -16.49
N ILE A 690 12.79 14.08 -17.60
CA ILE A 690 14.24 14.03 -17.62
C ILE A 690 14.78 15.03 -18.65
N SER A 691 15.76 15.84 -18.23
CA SER A 691 16.42 16.81 -19.11
C SER A 691 17.68 16.23 -19.75
N GLU A 692 18.09 16.82 -20.87
CA GLU A 692 19.36 16.53 -21.51
C GLU A 692 20.55 16.73 -20.57
N SER A 693 20.53 17.79 -19.76
CA SER A 693 21.59 18.10 -18.79
C SER A 693 21.69 17.03 -17.70
N GLN A 694 20.56 16.47 -17.26
CA GLN A 694 20.53 15.36 -16.30
C GLN A 694 21.08 14.07 -16.91
N LEU A 695 20.71 13.75 -18.15
CA LEU A 695 21.23 12.58 -18.87
C LEU A 695 22.75 12.67 -19.09
N LYS A 696 23.26 13.84 -19.52
CA LYS A 696 24.71 14.09 -19.68
C LYS A 696 25.46 13.88 -18.37
N ARG A 697 24.96 14.47 -17.27
CA ARG A 697 25.57 14.31 -15.94
C ARG A 697 25.53 12.86 -15.45
N ALA A 698 24.42 12.16 -15.64
CA ALA A 698 24.29 10.74 -15.29
C ALA A 698 25.28 9.86 -16.06
N ARG A 699 25.41 10.10 -17.38
CA ARG A 699 26.38 9.43 -18.23
C ARG A 699 27.82 9.64 -17.77
N GLU A 700 28.21 10.89 -17.55
CA GLU A 700 29.56 11.24 -17.08
C GLU A 700 29.86 10.58 -15.73
N SER A 701 28.91 10.63 -14.80
CA SER A 701 29.03 10.01 -13.48
C SER A 701 29.26 8.50 -13.57
N LEU A 702 28.49 7.80 -14.42
CA LEU A 702 28.66 6.37 -14.65
C LEU A 702 30.00 6.03 -15.31
N ILE A 703 30.46 6.83 -16.28
CA ILE A 703 31.75 6.61 -16.95
C ILE A 703 32.90 6.76 -15.96
N VAL A 704 32.89 7.80 -15.13
CA VAL A 704 33.90 8.02 -14.08
C VAL A 704 33.94 6.85 -13.11
N TYR A 705 32.77 6.37 -12.67
CA TYR A 705 32.67 5.19 -11.81
C TYR A 705 33.20 3.92 -12.50
N LEU A 706 32.80 3.66 -13.75
CA LEU A 706 33.27 2.52 -14.54
C LEU A 706 34.79 2.57 -14.72
N GLN A 707 35.37 3.73 -15.03
CA GLN A 707 36.82 3.87 -15.22
C GLN A 707 37.61 3.51 -13.95
N LYS A 708 37.13 3.94 -12.77
CA LYS A 708 37.79 3.61 -11.50
C LYS A 708 37.62 2.13 -11.11
N PHE A 709 36.41 1.59 -11.22
CA PHE A 709 36.08 0.26 -10.68
C PHE A 709 36.08 -0.87 -11.72
N ARG A 710 36.43 -0.60 -12.99
CA ARG A 710 36.41 -1.58 -14.10
C ARG A 710 37.07 -2.90 -13.75
N ASN A 711 38.23 -2.87 -13.11
CA ASN A 711 39.02 -4.06 -12.80
C ASN A 711 38.64 -4.72 -11.46
N ARG A 712 37.80 -4.06 -10.65
CA ARG A 712 37.34 -4.52 -9.34
C ARG A 712 35.90 -5.06 -9.36
N LEU A 713 35.12 -4.73 -10.38
CA LEU A 713 33.75 -5.20 -10.54
C LEU A 713 33.70 -6.59 -11.19
N LYS A 714 32.82 -7.47 -10.68
CA LYS A 714 32.46 -8.76 -11.31
C LYS A 714 31.98 -8.54 -12.75
N GLY A 715 32.22 -9.53 -13.62
CA GLY A 715 31.85 -9.46 -15.04
C GLY A 715 30.37 -9.10 -15.27
N SER A 716 29.46 -9.66 -14.46
CA SER A 716 28.02 -9.38 -14.51
C SER A 716 27.70 -7.92 -14.21
N ASN A 717 28.21 -7.37 -13.10
CA ASN A 717 28.02 -5.96 -12.73
C ASN A 717 28.54 -5.01 -13.82
N ARG A 718 29.68 -5.33 -14.42
CA ARG A 718 30.22 -4.54 -15.54
C ARG A 718 29.29 -4.52 -16.74
N VAL A 719 28.69 -5.66 -17.09
CA VAL A 719 27.73 -5.76 -18.20
C VAL A 719 26.51 -4.89 -17.92
N TYR A 720 25.89 -5.00 -16.75
CA TYR A 720 24.71 -4.19 -16.41
C TYR A 720 25.01 -2.70 -16.35
N VAL A 721 26.10 -2.27 -15.72
CA VAL A 721 26.47 -0.83 -15.69
C VAL A 721 26.71 -0.31 -17.11
N THR A 722 27.33 -1.12 -17.98
CA THR A 722 27.52 -0.78 -19.40
C THR A 722 26.18 -0.71 -20.14
N GLN A 723 25.23 -1.59 -19.85
CA GLN A 723 23.87 -1.52 -20.40
C GLN A 723 23.16 -0.24 -19.98
N VAL A 724 23.27 0.19 -18.71
CA VAL A 724 22.72 1.49 -18.26
C VAL A 724 23.31 2.65 -19.08
N VAL A 725 24.63 2.67 -19.27
CA VAL A 725 25.29 3.69 -20.09
C VAL A 725 24.78 3.65 -21.54
N ARG A 726 24.61 2.47 -22.14
CA ARG A 726 24.06 2.34 -23.51
C ARG A 726 22.64 2.87 -23.63
N VAL A 727 21.77 2.61 -22.65
CA VAL A 727 20.40 3.15 -22.61
C VAL A 727 20.44 4.68 -22.52
N ILE A 728 21.27 5.24 -21.63
CA ILE A 728 21.44 6.70 -21.51
C ILE A 728 22.00 7.31 -22.81
N ASP A 729 22.96 6.65 -23.46
CA ASP A 729 23.49 7.08 -24.75
C ASP A 729 22.41 7.10 -25.84
N SER A 730 21.50 6.12 -25.87
CA SER A 730 20.36 6.09 -26.80
C SER A 730 19.42 7.25 -26.55
N LEU A 731 19.06 7.51 -25.29
CA LEU A 731 18.23 8.65 -24.92
C LEU A 731 18.89 9.98 -25.28
N LEU A 732 20.19 10.14 -25.04
CA LEU A 732 20.94 11.34 -25.42
C LEU A 732 21.00 11.53 -26.93
N LEU A 733 21.23 10.46 -27.70
CA LEU A 733 21.22 10.53 -29.17
C LEU A 733 19.85 10.96 -29.70
N PHE A 734 18.78 10.46 -29.10
CA PHE A 734 17.42 10.89 -29.44
C PHE A 734 17.18 12.36 -29.10
N VAL A 735 17.51 12.78 -27.88
CA VAL A 735 17.30 14.16 -27.40
C VAL A 735 18.11 15.17 -28.22
N THR A 736 19.37 14.86 -28.54
CA THR A 736 20.21 15.71 -29.42
C THR A 736 19.76 15.67 -30.88
N GLY A 737 19.17 14.57 -31.34
CA GLY A 737 18.53 14.49 -32.66
C GLY A 737 17.31 15.40 -32.80
N LEU A 738 16.65 15.75 -31.70
CA LEU A 738 15.53 16.70 -31.69
C LEU A 738 16.00 18.16 -31.79
N ASP A 739 17.27 18.47 -31.55
CA ASP A 739 17.76 19.86 -31.60
C ASP A 739 17.63 20.50 -32.99
N GLY A 740 17.58 19.68 -34.05
CA GLY A 740 17.39 20.11 -35.44
C GLY A 740 15.94 20.13 -35.93
N ALA A 741 14.96 19.77 -35.10
CA ALA A 741 13.55 19.80 -35.48
C ALA A 741 12.94 21.21 -35.28
N ASN A 742 12.26 21.74 -36.30
CA ASN A 742 11.53 23.01 -36.21
C ASN A 742 10.26 22.84 -35.36
N GLY A 743 10.37 22.96 -34.04
CA GLY A 743 9.25 22.96 -33.09
C GLY A 743 9.69 23.18 -31.64
N ASN A 744 8.81 23.76 -30.81
CA ASN A 744 9.07 23.96 -29.37
C ASN A 744 8.63 22.78 -28.48
N GLY A 745 8.04 21.74 -29.08
CA GLY A 745 7.63 20.51 -28.40
C GLY A 745 6.63 19.67 -29.20
N GLY A 746 6.45 18.42 -28.80
CA GLY A 746 5.53 17.48 -29.45
C GLY A 746 5.35 16.15 -28.72
N SER A 747 4.34 15.38 -29.13
CA SER A 747 4.11 14.00 -28.66
C SER A 747 5.07 13.04 -29.38
N MET A 748 5.46 11.96 -28.70
CA MET A 748 6.30 10.90 -29.27
C MET A 748 5.86 9.51 -28.80
N GLU A 749 6.24 8.50 -29.57
CA GLU A 749 6.07 7.09 -29.22
C GLU A 749 7.31 6.57 -28.50
N ALA A 750 7.10 5.65 -27.54
CA ALA A 750 8.17 5.07 -26.75
C ALA A 750 9.23 4.35 -27.60
N GLU A 751 8.82 3.78 -28.74
CA GLU A 751 9.71 3.06 -29.68
C GLU A 751 10.84 3.94 -30.20
N ARG A 752 10.60 5.24 -30.42
CA ARG A 752 11.61 6.17 -30.92
C ARG A 752 12.65 6.53 -29.86
N LEU A 753 12.33 6.40 -28.57
CA LEU A 753 13.30 6.63 -27.49
C LEU A 753 14.35 5.53 -27.40
N LEU A 754 13.99 4.31 -27.82
CA LEU A 754 14.84 3.11 -27.77
C LEU A 754 15.37 2.70 -29.16
N SER A 755 15.14 3.50 -30.19
CA SER A 755 15.62 3.21 -31.54
C SER A 755 17.13 3.47 -31.65
N GLY A 756 17.95 2.43 -31.52
CA GLY A 756 19.40 2.50 -31.79
C GLY A 756 20.25 1.49 -31.02
N LYS A 757 21.39 1.12 -31.59
CA LYS A 757 22.51 0.39 -30.94
C LYS A 757 22.12 -0.91 -30.18
N GLY A 758 21.05 -1.62 -30.58
CA GLY A 758 20.62 -2.86 -29.93
C GLY A 758 20.06 -2.67 -28.51
N VAL A 759 19.62 -1.46 -28.16
CA VAL A 759 19.02 -1.15 -26.85
C VAL A 759 17.62 -1.75 -26.69
N ASP A 760 16.93 -1.96 -27.80
CA ASP A 760 15.67 -2.72 -27.92
C ASP A 760 15.79 -4.16 -27.39
N GLN A 761 16.98 -4.77 -27.46
CA GLN A 761 17.24 -6.11 -26.94
C GLN A 761 17.52 -6.14 -25.42
N ILE A 762 17.68 -4.98 -24.77
CA ILE A 762 17.97 -4.91 -23.35
C ILE A 762 16.67 -5.06 -22.56
N ASN A 763 16.62 -6.06 -21.66
CA ASN A 763 15.50 -6.21 -20.75
C ASN A 763 15.51 -5.09 -19.69
N LEU A 764 14.74 -4.03 -19.94
CA LEU A 764 14.61 -2.86 -19.06
C LEU A 764 14.14 -3.23 -17.65
N ALA A 765 13.24 -4.22 -17.51
CA ALA A 765 12.77 -4.67 -16.21
C ALA A 765 13.89 -5.27 -15.35
N LYS A 766 14.74 -6.13 -15.95
CA LYS A 766 15.95 -6.66 -15.28
C LYS A 766 16.93 -5.53 -14.97
N LEU A 767 17.10 -4.57 -15.87
CA LEU A 767 18.03 -3.45 -15.68
C LEU A 767 17.58 -2.53 -14.54
N VAL A 768 16.31 -2.18 -14.44
CA VAL A 768 15.80 -1.35 -13.35
C VAL A 768 15.85 -2.10 -12.01
N ARG A 769 15.51 -3.39 -11.99
CA ARG A 769 15.71 -4.24 -10.80
C ARG A 769 17.17 -4.24 -10.37
N TYR A 770 18.11 -4.39 -11.31
CA TYR A 770 19.54 -4.30 -11.03
C TYR A 770 19.93 -2.94 -10.44
N ILE A 771 19.52 -1.81 -11.03
CA ILE A 771 19.83 -0.46 -10.51
C ILE A 771 19.34 -0.32 -9.05
N SER A 772 18.14 -0.83 -8.77
CA SER A 772 17.54 -0.82 -7.43
C SER A 772 18.29 -1.72 -6.44
N ASP A 773 18.45 -3.00 -6.76
CA ASP A 773 19.01 -4.03 -5.88
C ASP A 773 20.50 -3.79 -5.59
N SER A 774 21.25 -3.44 -6.63
CA SER A 774 22.68 -3.12 -6.51
C SER A 774 22.94 -1.75 -5.89
N LYS A 775 21.89 -0.92 -5.75
CA LYS A 775 21.94 0.48 -5.28
C LYS A 775 22.93 1.31 -6.10
N LEU A 776 22.96 1.08 -7.41
CA LEU A 776 23.93 1.67 -8.33
C LEU A 776 23.93 3.19 -8.26
N SER A 777 22.75 3.83 -8.30
CA SER A 777 22.58 5.28 -8.27
C SER A 777 23.36 5.90 -7.10
N ARG A 778 23.18 5.34 -5.91
CA ARG A 778 23.86 5.79 -4.68
C ARG A 778 25.37 5.58 -4.73
N LYS A 779 25.85 4.41 -5.16
CA LYS A 779 27.29 4.09 -5.16
C LYS A 779 28.05 5.00 -6.14
N VAL A 780 27.46 5.28 -7.30
CA VAL A 780 28.03 6.17 -8.31
C VAL A 780 28.08 7.61 -7.82
N GLU A 781 26.98 8.11 -7.28
CA GLU A 781 26.88 9.50 -6.82
C GLU A 781 27.72 9.79 -5.57
N GLY A 782 27.77 8.84 -4.63
CA GLY A 782 28.65 8.90 -3.48
C GLY A 782 30.11 9.00 -3.90
N TYR A 783 30.53 8.23 -4.90
CA TYR A 783 31.89 8.30 -5.44
C TYR A 783 32.16 9.63 -6.16
N VAL A 784 31.25 10.11 -7.00
CA VAL A 784 31.40 11.40 -7.71
C VAL A 784 31.50 12.57 -6.71
N SER A 785 30.70 12.53 -5.65
CA SER A 785 30.74 13.52 -4.57
C SER A 785 32.07 13.49 -3.83
N HIS A 786 32.59 12.30 -3.52
CA HIS A 786 33.90 12.12 -2.91
C HIS A 786 35.04 12.68 -3.78
N VAL A 787 35.04 12.37 -5.09
CA VAL A 787 36.02 12.92 -6.05
C VAL A 787 35.93 14.44 -6.13
N THR A 788 34.73 14.99 -6.18
CA THR A 788 34.49 16.45 -6.24
C THR A 788 34.97 17.15 -4.96
N GLN A 789 34.75 16.54 -3.79
CA GLN A 789 35.24 17.06 -2.51
C GLN A 789 36.78 17.03 -2.43
N GLN A 790 37.42 15.96 -2.91
CA GLN A 790 38.89 15.90 -2.99
C GLN A 790 39.47 16.97 -3.92
N GLN A 791 38.83 17.24 -5.07
CA GLN A 791 39.25 18.29 -6.00
C GLN A 791 39.02 19.72 -5.47
N LYS A 792 37.97 19.93 -4.65
CA LYS A 792 37.74 21.21 -3.95
C LYS A 792 38.75 21.42 -2.82
N ALA A 793 39.18 20.36 -2.14
CA ALA A 793 40.21 20.43 -1.10
C ALA A 793 41.60 20.81 -1.67
N SER A 794 41.90 20.43 -2.92
CA SER A 794 43.15 20.80 -3.60
C SER A 794 43.16 22.21 -4.19
N THR A 795 42.02 22.89 -4.28
CA THR A 795 41.89 24.21 -4.94
C THR A 795 41.38 25.27 -3.96
N ARG A 796 42.24 25.70 -3.03
CA ARG A 796 41.95 26.86 -2.15
C ARG A 796 41.99 28.16 -2.94
N ASN A 797 40.85 28.60 -3.48
CA ASN A 797 40.41 30.00 -3.64
C ASN A 797 39.49 30.16 -4.85
N THR A 798 38.18 29.99 -4.65
CA THR A 798 37.15 30.84 -5.28
C THR A 798 35.89 30.80 -4.43
N ARG A 799 35.29 31.98 -4.26
CA ARG A 799 34.11 32.25 -3.42
C ARG A 799 32.87 31.50 -3.94
N ASP A 800 31.97 31.24 -3.00
CA ASP A 800 30.59 30.76 -3.14
C ASP A 800 29.91 31.19 -4.45
N ASP A 801 29.89 30.29 -5.42
CA ASP A 801 28.70 30.13 -6.25
C ASP A 801 27.92 28.97 -5.63
N LYS A 802 26.72 29.28 -5.11
CA LYS A 802 25.72 28.29 -4.74
C LYS A 802 25.27 27.59 -6.03
N SER A 803 26.07 26.67 -6.55
CA SER A 803 25.59 25.74 -7.57
C SER A 803 24.57 24.82 -6.91
N GLU A 804 23.44 24.64 -7.61
CA GLU A 804 22.37 23.70 -7.26
C GLU A 804 22.93 22.32 -6.90
N ALA A 805 23.19 22.13 -5.62
CA ALA A 805 23.65 20.87 -5.07
C ALA A 805 22.45 19.94 -4.84
N ASP A 806 22.70 18.65 -5.07
CA ASP A 806 22.03 17.52 -4.44
C ASP A 806 20.66 17.09 -4.95
N VAL A 807 20.59 16.70 -6.24
CA VAL A 807 19.66 15.63 -6.64
C VAL A 807 20.38 14.52 -7.42
N PRO A 808 20.25 13.25 -6.99
CA PRO A 808 20.66 12.06 -7.72
C PRO A 808 20.23 12.01 -9.19
N THR A 809 21.16 12.20 -10.12
CA THR A 809 20.82 12.13 -11.55
C THR A 809 20.49 10.72 -12.01
N LEU A 810 21.02 9.69 -11.36
CA LEU A 810 20.73 8.30 -11.72
C LEU A 810 19.38 7.82 -11.19
N SER A 811 18.93 8.33 -10.05
CA SER A 811 17.57 8.04 -9.56
C SER A 811 16.50 8.61 -10.48
N HIS A 812 16.73 9.79 -11.08
CA HIS A 812 15.84 10.34 -12.11
C HIS A 812 15.82 9.46 -13.37
N VAL A 813 16.99 8.97 -13.81
CA VAL A 813 17.07 8.01 -14.91
C VAL A 813 16.30 6.75 -14.57
N GLN A 814 16.50 6.17 -13.39
CA GLN A 814 15.78 4.97 -12.94
C GLN A 814 14.26 5.17 -12.97
N ASN A 815 13.77 6.27 -12.40
CA ASN A 815 12.34 6.59 -12.41
C ASN A 815 11.80 6.75 -13.84
N PHE A 816 12.57 7.39 -14.73
CA PHE A 816 12.20 7.52 -16.14
C PHE A 816 12.18 6.15 -16.85
N LEU A 817 13.16 5.27 -16.59
CA LEU A 817 13.17 3.92 -17.15
C LEU A 817 11.98 3.07 -16.70
N MET A 818 11.50 3.25 -15.46
CA MET A 818 10.26 2.60 -15.01
C MET A 818 9.06 3.03 -15.86
N THR A 819 8.97 4.30 -16.26
CA THR A 819 7.85 4.77 -17.10
C THR A 819 7.87 4.20 -18.52
N LEU A 820 9.04 3.81 -19.04
CA LEU A 820 9.15 3.08 -20.32
C LEU A 820 8.56 1.67 -20.25
N MET A 821 8.35 1.12 -19.04
CA MET A 821 7.74 -0.19 -18.83
C MET A 821 6.21 -0.12 -18.75
N ASN A 822 5.62 1.07 -18.63
CA ASN A 822 4.18 1.23 -18.56
C ASN A 822 3.53 0.92 -19.91
N PRO A 823 2.36 0.26 -19.94
CA PRO A 823 1.60 0.06 -21.17
C PRO A 823 1.36 1.36 -21.95
N SER A 824 1.47 1.31 -23.27
CA SER A 824 1.25 2.47 -24.14
C SER A 824 -0.19 3.01 -24.08
N LYS A 825 -1.15 2.23 -23.57
CA LYS A 825 -2.52 2.70 -23.32
C LYS A 825 -2.64 3.60 -22.09
N GLU A 826 -1.73 3.47 -21.12
CA GLU A 826 -1.80 4.16 -19.83
C GLU A 826 -1.17 5.55 -19.85
N GLY A 827 -0.22 5.82 -20.76
CA GLY A 827 0.46 7.12 -20.82
C GLY A 827 1.11 7.43 -22.16
N ARG A 828 1.62 8.66 -22.28
CA ARG A 828 2.25 9.20 -23.49
C ARG A 828 3.55 9.93 -23.17
N PHE A 829 4.47 9.92 -24.11
CA PHE A 829 5.73 10.67 -24.03
C PHE A 829 5.63 11.98 -24.80
N PHE A 830 6.26 13.02 -24.27
CA PHE A 830 6.33 14.35 -24.83
C PHE A 830 7.77 14.85 -24.77
N TRP A 831 8.11 15.79 -25.65
CA TRP A 831 9.29 16.61 -25.50
C TRP A 831 8.93 18.08 -25.57
N SER A 832 9.72 18.89 -24.90
CA SER A 832 9.64 20.34 -24.96
C SER A 832 11.04 20.95 -24.88
N ARG A 833 11.20 22.12 -25.48
CA ARG A 833 12.44 22.89 -25.38
C ARG A 833 12.26 24.02 -24.36
N GLU A 834 13.04 24.00 -23.28
CA GLU A 834 13.10 25.07 -22.28
C GLU A 834 14.47 25.73 -22.35
N GLY A 835 14.52 26.92 -22.95
CA GLY A 835 15.79 27.60 -23.28
C GLY A 835 16.62 26.78 -24.26
N ASP A 836 17.88 26.54 -23.91
CA ASP A 836 18.81 25.72 -24.69
C ASP A 836 18.74 24.21 -24.36
N THR A 837 17.86 23.81 -23.43
CA THR A 837 17.79 22.42 -22.97
C THR A 837 16.51 21.72 -23.43
N CYS A 838 16.67 20.51 -23.97
CA CYS A 838 15.55 19.65 -24.32
C CYS A 838 15.14 18.78 -23.12
N ILE A 839 13.84 18.66 -22.89
CA ILE A 839 13.24 17.90 -21.79
C ILE A 839 12.29 16.87 -22.38
N VAL A 840 12.42 15.62 -21.93
CA VAL A 840 11.48 14.54 -22.25
C VAL A 840 10.61 14.26 -21.03
N ARG A 841 9.30 14.15 -21.24
CA ARG A 841 8.30 13.96 -20.19
C ARG A 841 7.43 12.76 -20.51
N TYR A 842 7.16 11.93 -19.52
CA TYR A 842 6.09 10.93 -19.55
C TYR A 842 4.91 11.46 -18.75
N MET A 843 3.72 11.44 -19.35
CA MET A 843 2.46 11.77 -18.70
C MET A 843 1.58 10.53 -18.60
N LEU A 844 1.14 10.21 -17.38
CA LEU A 844 0.08 9.23 -17.17
C LEU A 844 -1.26 9.81 -17.65
N LEU A 845 -1.98 9.05 -18.47
CA LEU A 845 -3.32 9.40 -18.98
C LEU A 845 -4.43 8.66 -18.24
N ASP A 846 -4.18 7.43 -17.78
CA ASP A 846 -5.16 6.62 -17.06
C ASP A 846 -4.74 6.38 -15.59
N PRO A 847 -5.36 7.09 -14.62
CA PRO A 847 -5.08 6.88 -13.20
C PRO A 847 -5.79 5.67 -12.59
N SER A 848 -6.74 5.02 -13.30
CA SER A 848 -7.61 4.00 -12.70
C SER A 848 -6.86 2.75 -12.24
N GLU A 849 -5.93 2.24 -13.03
CA GLU A 849 -5.21 0.99 -12.72
C GLU A 849 -4.29 1.16 -11.50
N HIS A 850 -3.65 2.32 -11.37
CA HIS A 850 -2.80 2.65 -10.22
C HIS A 850 -3.60 2.77 -8.91
N PHE A 851 -4.87 3.19 -8.99
CA PHE A 851 -5.75 3.31 -7.83
C PHE A 851 -6.54 2.03 -7.52
N ARG A 852 -6.65 1.11 -8.48
CA ARG A 852 -7.45 -0.10 -8.40
C ARG A 852 -7.05 -1.02 -7.25
N GLU A 853 -5.76 -1.18 -6.98
CA GLU A 853 -5.26 -1.99 -5.86
C GLU A 853 -5.78 -1.47 -4.51
N ILE A 854 -5.82 -0.15 -4.31
CA ILE A 854 -6.33 0.46 -3.07
C ILE A 854 -7.80 0.12 -2.87
N VAL A 855 -8.59 0.19 -3.94
CA VAL A 855 -10.02 -0.07 -3.92
C VAL A 855 -10.34 -1.54 -3.68
N HIS A 856 -9.54 -2.44 -4.27
CA HIS A 856 -9.72 -3.88 -4.14
C HIS A 856 -9.35 -4.39 -2.74
N ASP A 857 -8.28 -3.84 -2.15
CA ASP A 857 -7.78 -4.32 -0.87
C ASP A 857 -8.57 -3.71 0.30
N ALA A 858 -8.93 -2.43 0.23
CA ALA A 858 -9.67 -1.76 1.30
C ALA A 858 -11.09 -2.33 1.49
N GLN A 859 -11.55 -2.36 2.74
CA GLN A 859 -12.94 -2.65 3.10
C GLN A 859 -13.88 -1.61 2.48
N ALA A 860 -13.52 -0.33 2.58
CA ALA A 860 -14.26 0.79 2.02
C ALA A 860 -13.31 1.93 1.67
N VAL A 861 -13.63 2.68 0.61
CA VAL A 861 -12.87 3.86 0.17
C VAL A 861 -13.79 5.07 0.12
N ILE A 862 -13.50 6.08 0.95
CA ILE A 862 -14.27 7.31 1.05
C ILE A 862 -13.46 8.45 0.46
N LEU A 863 -13.96 9.06 -0.62
CA LEU A 863 -13.40 10.27 -1.20
C LEU A 863 -14.19 11.48 -0.72
N ALA A 864 -13.56 12.40 0.00
CA ALA A 864 -14.19 13.60 0.52
C ALA A 864 -13.55 14.87 -0.04
N GLY A 865 -14.35 15.88 -0.36
CA GLY A 865 -13.84 17.16 -0.86
C GLY A 865 -14.86 18.28 -0.84
N GLY A 866 -14.38 19.53 -0.88
CA GLY A 866 -15.25 20.71 -0.89
C GLY A 866 -15.86 21.07 -2.25
N THR A 867 -15.28 20.55 -3.33
CA THR A 867 -15.62 20.90 -4.72
C THR A 867 -15.51 19.65 -5.61
N MET A 868 -16.24 18.59 -5.24
CA MET A 868 -16.21 17.32 -5.99
C MET A 868 -17.10 17.38 -7.23
N SER A 869 -18.06 18.33 -7.29
CA SER A 869 -18.92 18.50 -8.44
C SER A 869 -18.17 19.02 -9.69
N PRO A 870 -18.43 18.45 -10.88
CA PRO A 870 -19.27 17.28 -11.14
C PRO A 870 -18.57 15.97 -10.76
N MET A 871 -19.32 15.05 -10.12
CA MET A 871 -18.79 13.78 -9.60
C MET A 871 -18.62 12.69 -10.68
N ASP A 872 -19.24 12.85 -11.85
CA ASP A 872 -19.22 11.84 -12.92
C ASP A 872 -17.82 11.59 -13.49
N ASP A 873 -16.94 12.59 -13.46
CA ASP A 873 -15.54 12.42 -13.87
C ASP A 873 -14.84 11.30 -13.06
N TYR A 874 -15.12 11.20 -11.75
CA TYR A 874 -14.54 10.14 -10.92
C TYR A 874 -15.04 8.77 -11.34
N ARG A 875 -16.33 8.66 -11.64
CA ARG A 875 -16.93 7.41 -12.12
C ARG A 875 -16.30 6.98 -13.44
N GLN A 876 -16.07 7.91 -14.35
CA GLN A 876 -15.58 7.61 -15.70
C GLN A 876 -14.06 7.41 -15.78
N GLN A 877 -13.30 8.17 -15.00
CA GLN A 877 -11.83 8.20 -15.08
C GLN A 877 -11.17 7.33 -14.02
N LEU A 878 -11.66 7.33 -12.77
CA LEU A 878 -11.02 6.61 -11.66
C LEU A 878 -11.69 5.26 -11.36
N PHE A 879 -13.02 5.17 -11.52
CA PHE A 879 -13.81 3.97 -11.18
C PHE A 879 -14.62 3.36 -12.33
N PRO A 880 -14.11 3.30 -13.58
CA PRO A 880 -14.89 2.79 -14.71
C PRO A 880 -15.30 1.31 -14.56
N TYR A 881 -14.59 0.55 -13.72
CA TYR A 881 -14.82 -0.87 -13.46
C TYR A 881 -15.85 -1.13 -12.35
N LEU A 882 -16.29 -0.11 -11.60
CA LEU A 882 -17.23 -0.29 -10.50
C LEU A 882 -18.69 -0.19 -10.98
N PRO A 883 -19.57 -1.14 -10.60
CA PRO A 883 -20.97 -1.14 -11.03
C PRO A 883 -21.78 -0.02 -10.36
N SER A 884 -21.49 0.27 -9.09
CA SER A 884 -22.21 1.28 -8.30
C SER A 884 -21.25 2.05 -7.40
N LEU A 885 -21.46 3.37 -7.31
CA LEU A 885 -20.78 4.28 -6.39
C LEU A 885 -21.83 4.95 -5.50
N VAL A 886 -21.50 5.17 -4.23
CA VAL A 886 -22.32 6.02 -3.36
C VAL A 886 -21.88 7.46 -3.57
N THR A 887 -22.81 8.37 -3.88
CA THR A 887 -22.51 9.79 -3.99
C THR A 887 -23.38 10.58 -3.01
N PHE A 888 -22.79 11.58 -2.37
CA PHE A 888 -23.49 12.46 -1.45
C PHE A 888 -22.95 13.88 -1.59
N SER A 889 -23.83 14.87 -1.66
CA SER A 889 -23.46 16.29 -1.69
C SER A 889 -24.22 17.05 -0.62
N CYS A 890 -23.50 17.62 0.34
CA CYS A 890 -24.06 18.52 1.34
C CYS A 890 -24.49 19.83 0.68
N GLY A 891 -25.65 20.35 1.09
CA GLY A 891 -25.96 21.76 0.93
C GLY A 891 -24.99 22.67 1.71
N HIS A 892 -25.12 23.98 1.54
CA HIS A 892 -24.36 24.95 2.30
C HIS A 892 -25.15 25.48 3.49
N LEU A 893 -24.47 25.81 4.60
CA LEU A 893 -25.09 26.38 5.80
C LEU A 893 -25.38 27.88 5.71
N ILE A 894 -25.02 28.52 4.59
CA ILE A 894 -25.12 29.99 4.48
C ILE A 894 -26.47 30.32 3.90
N PRO A 895 -27.22 31.26 4.50
CA PRO A 895 -28.48 31.69 3.94
C PRO A 895 -28.23 32.44 2.62
N PRO A 896 -29.07 32.26 1.58
CA PRO A 896 -28.93 32.97 0.30
C PRO A 896 -28.85 34.49 0.44
N SER A 897 -29.43 35.07 1.51
CA SER A 897 -29.34 36.50 1.82
C SER A 897 -27.93 37.01 2.17
N ASN A 898 -27.00 36.12 2.50
CA ASN A 898 -25.62 36.44 2.82
C ASN A 898 -24.69 36.36 1.60
N LEU A 899 -25.23 35.99 0.43
CA LEU A 899 -24.46 35.83 -0.78
C LEU A 899 -25.04 36.70 -1.88
N LEU A 900 -24.17 37.51 -2.49
CA LEU A 900 -24.49 38.18 -3.74
C LEU A 900 -23.71 37.50 -4.85
N VAL A 901 -24.38 36.81 -5.77
CA VAL A 901 -23.74 36.20 -6.94
C VAL A 901 -24.22 36.92 -8.20
N ARG A 902 -23.31 37.55 -8.95
CA ARG A 902 -23.65 38.25 -10.20
C ARG A 902 -22.63 38.00 -11.29
N THR A 903 -23.11 37.96 -12.54
CA THR A 903 -22.25 37.86 -13.72
C THR A 903 -22.17 39.21 -14.40
N VAL A 904 -20.96 39.72 -14.66
CA VAL A 904 -20.74 40.90 -15.51
C VAL A 904 -20.46 40.40 -16.92
N ALA A 905 -21.50 40.29 -17.73
CA ALA A 905 -21.41 39.79 -19.11
C ALA A 905 -21.19 40.90 -20.14
N ALA A 906 -21.58 42.14 -19.82
CA ALA A 906 -21.46 43.28 -20.72
C ALA A 906 -21.31 44.60 -19.96
N ASP A 907 -20.75 45.61 -20.62
CA ASP A 907 -20.73 47.00 -20.19
C ASP A 907 -21.22 47.93 -21.33
N GLN A 908 -21.03 49.25 -21.19
CA GLN A 908 -21.42 50.24 -22.19
C GLN A 908 -20.83 50.00 -23.60
N VAL A 909 -19.67 49.36 -23.68
CA VAL A 909 -18.96 49.10 -24.93
C VAL A 909 -19.50 47.84 -25.61
N GLY A 910 -20.00 46.87 -24.85
CA GLY A 910 -20.59 45.63 -25.37
C GLY A 910 -20.29 44.41 -24.49
N PRO A 911 -20.29 43.18 -25.05
CA PRO A 911 -20.01 41.98 -24.27
C PRO A 911 -18.55 41.96 -23.77
N LEU A 912 -18.35 41.38 -22.59
CA LEU A 912 -17.03 41.10 -22.00
C LEU A 912 -16.64 39.66 -22.35
N ASP A 913 -15.68 39.51 -23.25
CA ASP A 913 -15.05 38.23 -23.54
C ASP A 913 -13.57 38.34 -23.25
N PHE A 914 -13.09 37.48 -22.34
CA PHE A 914 -11.67 37.41 -21.96
C PHE A 914 -10.98 36.19 -22.57
N SER A 915 -11.50 35.64 -23.67
CA SER A 915 -10.82 34.61 -24.44
C SER A 915 -9.50 35.12 -25.02
N PHE A 916 -8.56 34.20 -25.28
CA PHE A 916 -7.23 34.56 -25.77
C PHE A 916 -7.28 35.36 -27.08
N LYS A 917 -8.28 35.09 -27.94
CA LYS A 917 -8.46 35.76 -29.25
C LYS A 917 -8.99 37.19 -29.13
N SER A 918 -9.81 37.47 -28.11
CA SER A 918 -10.43 38.79 -27.90
C SER A 918 -9.63 39.68 -26.95
N ARG A 919 -8.63 39.13 -26.25
CA ARG A 919 -7.82 39.90 -25.30
C ARG A 919 -6.92 40.92 -26.00
N ASN A 920 -7.15 42.18 -25.71
CA ASN A 920 -6.37 43.33 -26.13
C ASN A 920 -6.30 44.38 -25.00
N SER A 921 -5.56 45.47 -25.22
CA SER A 921 -5.43 46.56 -24.23
C SER A 921 -6.78 47.17 -23.84
N THR A 922 -7.71 47.33 -24.79
CA THR A 922 -9.04 47.90 -24.52
C THR A 922 -9.86 47.01 -23.61
N THR A 923 -9.83 45.70 -23.80
CA THR A 923 -10.51 44.72 -22.93
C THR A 923 -9.89 44.67 -21.54
N ILE A 924 -8.56 44.80 -21.44
CA ILE A 924 -7.86 44.89 -20.14
C ILE A 924 -8.24 46.14 -19.36
N MET A 925 -8.43 47.28 -20.04
CA MET A 925 -8.86 48.52 -19.40
C MET A 925 -10.32 48.45 -18.91
N ARG A 926 -11.19 47.71 -19.61
CA ARG A 926 -12.57 47.46 -19.16
C ARG A 926 -12.63 46.72 -17.81
N ILE A 927 -11.68 45.80 -17.54
CA ILE A 927 -11.53 45.17 -16.21
C ILE A 927 -11.26 46.25 -15.15
N GLY A 928 -10.31 47.14 -15.43
CA GLY A 928 -9.97 48.23 -14.53
C GLY A 928 -11.18 49.11 -14.21
N HIS A 929 -11.92 49.55 -15.24
CA HIS A 929 -13.13 50.36 -15.07
C HIS A 929 -14.19 49.65 -14.23
N ALA A 930 -14.38 48.35 -14.42
CA ALA A 930 -15.30 47.57 -13.60
C ALA A 930 -14.88 47.54 -12.13
N LEU A 931 -13.57 47.34 -11.86
CA LEU A 931 -13.03 47.36 -10.50
C LEU A 931 -13.13 48.74 -9.85
N LEU A 932 -12.98 49.84 -10.60
CA LEU A 932 -13.17 51.19 -10.06
C LEU A 932 -14.63 51.45 -9.63
N GLY A 933 -15.61 50.83 -10.28
CA GLY A 933 -17.01 50.93 -9.85
C GLY A 933 -17.33 50.06 -8.63
N LEU A 934 -16.70 48.88 -8.51
CA LEU A 934 -16.96 47.94 -7.42
C LEU A 934 -16.14 48.24 -6.15
N ALA A 935 -14.86 48.60 -6.29
CA ALA A 935 -13.95 48.77 -5.16
C ALA A 935 -14.43 49.77 -4.09
N PRO A 936 -15.04 50.93 -4.42
CA PRO A 936 -15.57 51.84 -3.41
C PRO A 936 -16.74 51.27 -2.57
N LEU A 937 -17.47 50.28 -3.11
CA LEU A 937 -18.67 49.71 -2.47
C LEU A 937 -18.33 48.62 -1.45
N VAL A 938 -17.24 47.88 -1.70
CA VAL A 938 -16.83 46.76 -0.87
C VAL A 938 -16.16 47.30 0.40
N GLN A 939 -16.67 46.97 1.58
CA GLN A 939 -15.95 47.20 2.84
C GLN A 939 -15.01 46.01 3.08
N GLY A 940 -13.77 46.26 3.54
CA GLY A 940 -12.75 45.20 3.68
C GLY A 940 -12.09 44.77 2.35
N GLY A 941 -11.71 43.50 2.27
CA GLY A 941 -10.91 42.90 1.22
C GLY A 941 -11.67 42.63 -0.08
N LEU A 942 -11.13 43.13 -1.20
CA LEU A 942 -11.56 42.77 -2.56
C LEU A 942 -10.50 41.88 -3.21
N VAL A 943 -10.82 40.62 -3.48
CA VAL A 943 -9.89 39.67 -4.10
C VAL A 943 -10.29 39.47 -5.57
N VAL A 944 -9.36 39.70 -6.49
CA VAL A 944 -9.58 39.57 -7.93
C VAL A 944 -8.70 38.45 -8.44
N PHE A 945 -9.32 37.41 -9.01
CA PHE A 945 -8.62 36.27 -9.57
C PHE A 945 -8.56 36.35 -11.09
N PHE A 946 -7.35 36.20 -11.63
CA PHE A 946 -7.04 36.13 -13.06
C PHE A 946 -6.75 34.69 -13.47
N PRO A 947 -6.94 34.34 -14.76
CA PRO A 947 -6.83 32.95 -15.21
C PRO A 947 -5.38 32.45 -15.29
N SER A 948 -4.39 33.35 -15.41
CA SER A 948 -2.98 32.98 -15.45
C SER A 948 -2.06 34.14 -15.04
N TYR A 949 -0.84 33.83 -14.61
CA TYR A 949 0.20 34.84 -14.34
C TYR A 949 0.54 35.69 -15.58
N SER A 950 0.55 35.09 -16.78
CA SER A 950 0.75 35.86 -18.02
C SER A 950 -0.38 36.86 -18.29
N SER A 951 -1.60 36.55 -17.85
CA SER A 951 -2.73 37.48 -17.91
C SER A 951 -2.54 38.63 -16.92
N LEU A 952 -2.16 38.30 -15.67
CA LEU A 952 -1.91 39.28 -14.62
C LEU A 952 -0.77 40.24 -14.98
N GLU A 953 0.33 39.74 -15.55
CA GLU A 953 1.47 40.55 -16.00
C GLU A 953 1.10 41.51 -17.15
N GLN A 954 0.26 41.06 -18.09
CA GLN A 954 -0.25 41.95 -19.15
C GLN A 954 -1.15 43.04 -18.60
N VAL A 955 -2.01 42.71 -17.63
CA VAL A 955 -2.85 43.68 -16.91
C VAL A 955 -1.99 44.68 -16.16
N ALA A 956 -0.98 44.21 -15.41
CA ALA A 956 -0.05 45.05 -14.69
C ALA A 956 0.70 46.02 -15.61
N SER A 957 1.19 45.53 -16.75
CA SER A 957 1.92 46.32 -17.74
C SER A 957 1.02 47.39 -18.37
N CYS A 958 -0.19 47.03 -18.80
CA CYS A 958 -1.16 47.95 -19.38
C CYS A 958 -1.58 49.03 -18.38
N TRP A 959 -1.91 48.66 -17.14
CA TRP A 959 -2.36 49.62 -16.12
C TRP A 959 -1.25 50.55 -15.62
N ARG A 960 0.01 50.11 -15.64
CA ARG A 960 1.16 50.98 -15.36
C ARG A 960 1.37 51.99 -16.50
N ASN A 961 1.33 51.53 -17.74
CA ASN A 961 1.52 52.39 -18.92
C ASN A 961 0.46 53.48 -19.02
N GLU A 962 -0.81 53.16 -18.71
CA GLU A 962 -1.92 54.11 -18.78
C GLU A 962 -2.14 54.89 -17.46
N SER A 963 -1.22 54.80 -16.49
CA SER A 963 -1.35 55.41 -15.16
C SER A 963 -2.68 55.07 -14.45
N PHE A 964 -3.28 53.93 -14.80
CA PHE A 964 -4.55 53.48 -14.27
C PHE A 964 -4.41 52.99 -12.82
N ILE A 965 -3.29 52.36 -12.51
CA ILE A 965 -3.03 51.82 -11.17
C ILE A 965 -3.13 52.90 -10.08
N ALA A 966 -2.65 54.12 -10.36
CA ALA A 966 -2.74 55.24 -9.43
C ALA A 966 -4.20 55.64 -9.12
N LYS A 967 -5.14 55.44 -10.06
CA LYS A 967 -6.58 55.67 -9.81
C LYS A 967 -7.16 54.60 -8.88
N LEU A 968 -6.74 53.35 -9.06
CA LEU A 968 -7.16 52.22 -8.21
C LEU A 968 -6.59 52.38 -6.78
N GLU A 969 -5.32 52.75 -6.67
CA GLU A 969 -4.60 52.97 -5.40
C GLU A 969 -5.17 54.13 -4.56
N ARG A 970 -5.73 55.16 -5.22
CA ARG A 970 -6.50 56.22 -4.52
C ARG A 970 -7.75 55.69 -3.83
N THR A 971 -8.31 54.59 -4.34
CA THR A 971 -9.51 53.95 -3.78
C THR A 971 -9.12 53.02 -2.65
N LYS A 972 -8.21 52.08 -2.92
CA LYS A 972 -7.70 51.08 -1.97
C LYS A 972 -6.27 50.68 -2.35
N GLN A 973 -5.46 50.33 -1.36
CA GLN A 973 -4.12 49.79 -1.61
C GLN A 973 -4.19 48.47 -2.40
N VAL A 974 -3.29 48.31 -3.38
CA VAL A 974 -3.30 47.18 -4.33
C VAL A 974 -2.09 46.28 -4.11
N PHE A 975 -2.34 44.99 -3.97
CA PHE A 975 -1.31 43.95 -3.82
C PHE A 975 -1.36 42.99 -5.01
N TRP A 976 -0.19 42.55 -5.47
CA TRP A 976 -0.03 41.73 -6.66
C TRP A 976 0.57 40.37 -6.31
N ASP A 977 0.00 39.31 -6.85
CA ASP A 977 0.61 37.98 -6.85
C ASP A 977 1.76 37.94 -7.86
N SER A 978 2.82 37.19 -7.52
CA SER A 978 4.03 37.06 -8.32
C SER A 978 4.55 35.63 -8.30
N ARG A 979 5.15 35.20 -9.41
CA ARG A 979 5.83 33.89 -9.49
C ARG A 979 7.10 33.85 -8.64
N THR A 980 7.82 34.96 -8.54
CA THR A 980 9.15 35.02 -7.93
C THR A 980 9.10 35.34 -6.44
N GLU A 981 8.17 36.19 -6.01
CA GLU A 981 8.07 36.60 -4.61
C GLU A 981 7.38 35.53 -3.73
N PRO A 982 7.75 35.45 -2.44
CA PRO A 982 7.11 34.55 -1.49
C PRO A 982 5.68 35.04 -1.17
N ALA A 983 4.70 34.18 -1.43
CA ALA A 983 3.28 34.47 -1.26
C ALA A 983 2.90 34.89 0.17
N GLU A 984 3.56 34.31 1.18
CA GLU A 984 3.29 34.59 2.60
C GLU A 984 3.56 36.05 2.98
N ALA A 985 4.61 36.67 2.42
CA ALA A 985 4.95 38.06 2.69
C ALA A 985 3.88 39.00 2.13
N THR A 986 3.46 38.78 0.88
CA THR A 986 2.40 39.55 0.22
C THR A 986 1.06 39.40 0.95
N PHE A 987 0.70 38.17 1.33
CA PHE A 987 -0.55 37.92 2.06
C PHE A 987 -0.56 38.57 3.45
N LYS A 988 0.58 38.56 4.16
CA LYS A 988 0.71 39.24 5.45
C LYS A 988 0.54 40.76 5.30
N ALA A 989 1.17 41.37 4.29
CA ALA A 989 1.02 42.80 4.03
C ALA A 989 -0.42 43.16 3.65
N TYR A 990 -1.08 42.33 2.82
CA TYR A 990 -2.50 42.47 2.49
C TYR A 990 -3.39 42.41 3.74
N SER A 991 -3.21 41.38 4.57
CA SER A 991 -4.00 41.18 5.79
C SER A 991 -3.87 42.35 6.78
N GLN A 992 -2.65 42.88 6.92
CA GLN A 992 -2.39 44.08 7.72
C GLN A 992 -3.07 45.32 7.14
N ALA A 993 -3.02 45.51 5.82
CA ALA A 993 -3.69 46.62 5.16
C ALA A 993 -5.23 46.56 5.33
N VAL A 994 -5.83 45.37 5.22
CA VAL A 994 -7.26 45.17 5.50
C VAL A 994 -7.61 45.52 6.95
N ALA A 995 -6.81 45.09 7.92
CA ALA A 995 -7.07 45.34 9.34
C ALA A 995 -6.89 46.81 9.75
N THR A 996 -5.93 47.52 9.16
CA THR A 996 -5.60 48.91 9.50
C THR A 996 -6.42 49.96 8.75
N ASN A 997 -6.79 49.68 7.50
CA ASN A 997 -7.49 50.62 6.65
C ASN A 997 -8.99 50.36 6.70
N SER A 998 -9.78 51.33 7.16
CA SER A 998 -11.25 51.24 7.16
C SER A 998 -11.84 51.05 5.76
N LYS A 999 -11.10 51.46 4.72
CA LYS A 999 -11.47 51.20 3.32
C LYS A 999 -11.03 49.84 2.81
N GLY A 1000 -10.27 49.03 3.56
CA GLY A 1000 -9.75 47.73 3.13
C GLY A 1000 -8.67 47.79 2.02
N ALA A 1001 -8.45 46.66 1.34
CA ALA A 1001 -7.40 46.48 0.34
C ALA A 1001 -7.84 45.61 -0.85
N ILE A 1002 -7.11 45.70 -1.97
CA ILE A 1002 -7.32 44.90 -3.18
C ILE A 1002 -6.18 43.90 -3.33
N LEU A 1003 -6.51 42.64 -3.54
CA LEU A 1003 -5.55 41.58 -3.86
C LEU A 1003 -5.79 41.08 -5.28
N LEU A 1004 -4.81 41.23 -6.17
CA LEU A 1004 -4.83 40.71 -7.53
C LEU A 1004 -4.03 39.41 -7.57
N SER A 1005 -4.72 38.28 -7.71
CA SER A 1005 -4.14 36.94 -7.66
C SER A 1005 -4.53 36.09 -8.87
N VAL A 1006 -3.91 34.92 -9.00
CA VAL A 1006 -4.12 33.97 -10.10
C VAL A 1006 -4.83 32.73 -9.58
N ILE A 1007 -5.84 32.24 -10.32
CA ILE A 1007 -6.52 30.97 -10.01
C ILE A 1007 -5.53 29.81 -10.13
N GLY A 1008 -5.44 28.97 -9.10
CA GLY A 1008 -4.44 27.90 -9.02
C GLY A 1008 -3.01 28.37 -8.78
N GLY A 1009 -2.80 29.67 -8.51
CA GLY A 1009 -1.54 30.26 -8.07
C GLY A 1009 -1.28 30.08 -6.57
N LYS A 1010 -0.13 30.57 -6.10
CA LYS A 1010 0.32 30.36 -4.71
C LYS A 1010 -0.63 30.97 -3.67
N LEU A 1011 -1.20 32.13 -3.96
CA LEU A 1011 -2.11 32.84 -3.05
C LEU A 1011 -3.57 32.32 -3.12
N SER A 1012 -3.91 31.56 -4.16
CA SER A 1012 -5.22 30.93 -4.31
C SER A 1012 -5.21 29.44 -3.97
N GLU A 1013 -4.07 28.89 -3.55
CA GLU A 1013 -3.96 27.55 -2.99
C GLU A 1013 -3.59 27.66 -1.50
N GLY A 1014 -4.26 26.90 -0.62
CA GLY A 1014 -3.91 26.83 0.81
C GLY A 1014 -4.25 28.05 1.68
N ILE A 1015 -4.61 29.20 1.11
CA ILE A 1015 -4.98 30.42 1.87
C ILE A 1015 -6.50 30.54 2.02
N ASN A 1016 -6.94 31.02 3.19
CA ASN A 1016 -8.35 31.26 3.51
C ASN A 1016 -8.61 32.77 3.65
N PHE A 1017 -9.57 33.29 2.88
CA PHE A 1017 -10.04 34.68 2.97
C PHE A 1017 -11.29 34.71 3.85
N SER A 1018 -11.08 34.66 5.17
CA SER A 1018 -12.17 34.71 6.15
C SER A 1018 -12.61 36.16 6.41
N ASP A 1019 -13.91 36.35 6.65
CA ASP A 1019 -14.45 37.61 7.11
C ASP A 1019 -14.03 38.81 6.23
N ASP A 1020 -13.42 39.82 6.85
CA ASP A 1020 -13.04 41.06 6.19
C ASP A 1020 -11.87 40.89 5.23
N LEU A 1021 -11.15 39.76 5.27
CA LEU A 1021 -10.10 39.44 4.31
C LEU A 1021 -10.64 39.16 2.91
N GLY A 1022 -11.95 38.95 2.74
CA GLY A 1022 -12.55 38.70 1.43
C GLY A 1022 -14.05 38.97 1.41
N ARG A 1023 -14.49 40.23 1.47
CA ARG A 1023 -15.92 40.56 1.36
C ARG A 1023 -16.45 40.53 -0.07
N CYS A 1024 -15.57 40.64 -1.04
CA CYS A 1024 -15.94 40.50 -2.45
C CYS A 1024 -14.85 39.76 -3.22
N VAL A 1025 -15.26 38.80 -4.03
CA VAL A 1025 -14.40 38.10 -4.96
C VAL A 1025 -14.85 38.30 -6.39
N VAL A 1026 -13.90 38.69 -7.22
CA VAL A 1026 -14.10 38.92 -8.65
C VAL A 1026 -13.31 37.87 -9.42
N ILE A 1027 -13.99 37.07 -10.22
CA ILE A 1027 -13.37 36.10 -11.13
C ILE A 1027 -13.32 36.71 -12.52
N VAL A 1028 -12.13 37.00 -13.02
CA VAL A 1028 -11.92 37.59 -14.35
C VAL A 1028 -11.70 36.48 -15.37
N GLY A 1029 -12.61 36.35 -16.33
CA GLY A 1029 -12.54 35.34 -17.37
C GLY A 1029 -12.76 33.91 -16.85
N LEU A 1030 -12.49 32.95 -17.73
CA LEU A 1030 -12.53 31.52 -17.43
C LEU A 1030 -11.10 30.95 -17.52
N PRO A 1031 -10.59 30.28 -16.46
CA PRO A 1031 -9.25 29.70 -16.43
C PRO A 1031 -9.16 28.41 -17.26
N PHE A 1032 -9.45 28.49 -18.55
CA PHE A 1032 -9.29 27.34 -19.44
C PHE A 1032 -7.81 26.97 -19.55
N PRO A 1033 -7.48 25.67 -19.47
CA PRO A 1033 -6.15 25.20 -19.78
C PRO A 1033 -5.81 25.48 -21.24
N ASN A 1034 -4.52 25.52 -21.55
CA ASN A 1034 -4.09 25.67 -22.94
C ASN A 1034 -4.30 24.37 -23.72
N LEU A 1035 -5.42 24.30 -24.46
CA LEU A 1035 -5.81 23.15 -25.28
C LEU A 1035 -4.86 22.88 -26.45
N GLU A 1036 -3.99 23.83 -26.82
CA GLU A 1036 -3.04 23.65 -27.91
C GLU A 1036 -1.79 22.86 -27.51
N THR A 1037 -1.55 22.71 -26.20
CA THR A 1037 -0.43 21.94 -25.67
C THR A 1037 -0.54 20.47 -26.05
N PRO A 1038 0.58 19.80 -26.37
CA PRO A 1038 0.55 18.41 -26.81
C PRO A 1038 0.01 17.48 -25.70
N GLU A 1039 0.25 17.79 -24.43
CA GLU A 1039 -0.26 17.07 -23.26
C GLU A 1039 -1.78 17.09 -23.22
N TRP A 1040 -2.38 18.27 -23.37
CA TRP A 1040 -3.84 18.41 -23.39
C TRP A 1040 -4.44 17.74 -24.62
N LYS A 1041 -3.84 17.90 -25.81
CA LYS A 1041 -4.31 17.21 -27.02
C LYS A 1041 -4.34 15.70 -26.84
N ALA A 1042 -3.29 15.12 -26.26
CA ALA A 1042 -3.23 13.69 -25.99
C ALA A 1042 -4.28 13.26 -24.95
N LYS A 1043 -4.47 14.04 -23.88
CA LYS A 1043 -5.52 13.78 -22.88
C LYS A 1043 -6.91 13.83 -23.49
N MET A 1044 -7.19 14.83 -24.33
CA MET A 1044 -8.48 14.94 -25.04
C MET A 1044 -8.69 13.73 -25.95
N GLN A 1045 -7.70 13.37 -26.77
CA GLN A 1045 -7.79 12.19 -27.63
C GLN A 1045 -8.02 10.90 -26.85
N TYR A 1046 -7.40 10.74 -25.68
CA TYR A 1046 -7.61 9.57 -24.81
C TYR A 1046 -9.04 9.53 -24.25
N LEU A 1047 -9.52 10.64 -23.69
CA LEU A 1047 -10.89 10.72 -23.15
C LEU A 1047 -11.92 10.48 -24.25
N GLU A 1048 -11.68 11.02 -25.44
CA GLU A 1048 -12.52 10.84 -26.62
C GLU A 1048 -12.57 9.38 -27.07
N ALA A 1049 -11.43 8.70 -27.15
CA ALA A 1049 -11.37 7.29 -27.51
C ALA A 1049 -12.12 6.42 -26.49
N LYS A 1050 -12.03 6.76 -25.19
CA LYS A 1050 -12.75 6.05 -24.12
C LYS A 1050 -14.25 6.29 -24.17
N ALA A 1051 -14.68 7.53 -24.44
CA ALA A 1051 -16.08 7.90 -24.61
C ALA A 1051 -16.70 7.21 -25.84
N LEU A 1052 -15.97 7.19 -26.97
CA LEU A 1052 -16.40 6.50 -28.19
C LEU A 1052 -16.56 4.99 -27.96
N ALA A 1053 -15.65 4.37 -27.20
CA ALA A 1053 -15.76 2.97 -26.82
C ALA A 1053 -17.00 2.67 -25.95
N ARG A 1054 -17.56 3.66 -25.26
CA ARG A 1054 -18.82 3.58 -24.50
C ARG A 1054 -20.07 3.95 -25.33
N GLY A 1055 -19.90 4.36 -26.59
CA GLY A 1055 -20.99 4.79 -27.47
C GLY A 1055 -21.43 6.24 -27.31
N GLU A 1056 -20.61 7.09 -26.68
CA GLU A 1056 -20.89 8.52 -26.52
C GLU A 1056 -20.59 9.33 -27.80
N PRO A 1057 -21.26 10.48 -28.02
CA PRO A 1057 -21.05 11.30 -29.21
C PRO A 1057 -19.67 11.97 -29.23
N ALA A 1058 -19.07 12.02 -30.41
CA ALA A 1058 -17.73 12.56 -30.60
C ALA A 1058 -17.63 14.05 -30.22
N GLY A 1059 -16.58 14.42 -29.49
CA GLY A 1059 -16.20 15.76 -29.08
C GLY A 1059 -16.85 16.26 -27.79
N LEU A 1060 -17.83 15.53 -27.24
CA LEU A 1060 -18.53 15.92 -26.02
C LEU A 1060 -17.64 15.76 -24.79
N ALA A 1061 -17.07 14.57 -24.59
CA ALA A 1061 -16.26 14.23 -23.41
C ALA A 1061 -15.01 15.12 -23.28
N SER A 1062 -14.33 15.39 -24.40
CA SER A 1062 -13.18 16.30 -24.45
C SER A 1062 -13.54 17.71 -23.99
N ARG A 1063 -14.64 18.26 -24.51
CA ARG A 1063 -15.10 19.61 -24.15
C ARG A 1063 -15.55 19.67 -22.70
N GLU A 1064 -16.35 18.70 -22.27
CA GLU A 1064 -16.86 18.60 -20.91
C GLU A 1064 -15.71 18.52 -19.89
N HIS A 1065 -14.68 17.71 -20.15
CA HIS A 1065 -13.51 17.65 -19.27
C HIS A 1065 -12.78 18.99 -19.15
N ALA A 1066 -12.61 19.72 -20.27
CA ALA A 1066 -11.99 21.05 -20.24
C ALA A 1066 -12.84 22.07 -19.45
N GLU A 1067 -14.15 22.01 -19.60
CA GLU A 1067 -15.12 22.82 -18.85
C GLU A 1067 -15.11 22.47 -17.35
N ASN A 1068 -15.10 21.18 -17.01
CA ASN A 1068 -15.04 20.67 -15.63
C ASN A 1068 -13.76 21.11 -14.92
N VAL A 1069 -12.60 21.01 -15.58
CA VAL A 1069 -11.32 21.48 -15.01
C VAL A 1069 -11.33 22.99 -14.79
N CYS A 1070 -11.90 23.75 -15.73
CA CYS A 1070 -12.05 25.19 -15.60
C CYS A 1070 -12.96 25.57 -14.42
N MET A 1071 -14.15 24.99 -14.34
CA MET A 1071 -15.14 25.32 -13.32
C MET A 1071 -14.76 24.82 -11.94
N ARG A 1072 -14.06 23.68 -11.80
CA ARG A 1072 -13.48 23.26 -10.51
C ARG A 1072 -12.52 24.30 -9.95
N ALA A 1073 -11.66 24.88 -10.79
CA ALA A 1073 -10.72 25.91 -10.37
C ALA A 1073 -11.44 27.20 -9.93
N VAL A 1074 -12.50 27.59 -10.63
CA VAL A 1074 -13.38 28.72 -10.25
C VAL A 1074 -14.07 28.45 -8.91
N ASN A 1075 -14.72 27.29 -8.78
CA ASN A 1075 -15.45 26.90 -7.58
C ASN A 1075 -14.53 26.81 -6.35
N GLN A 1076 -13.30 26.34 -6.55
CA GLN A 1076 -12.29 26.31 -5.50
C GLN A 1076 -11.90 27.72 -5.05
N ALA A 1077 -11.70 28.67 -5.98
CA ALA A 1077 -11.39 30.05 -5.65
C ALA A 1077 -12.56 30.74 -4.90
N VAL A 1078 -13.79 30.50 -5.36
CA VAL A 1078 -15.01 31.07 -4.75
C VAL A 1078 -15.28 30.49 -3.36
N GLY A 1079 -15.07 29.18 -3.16
CA GLY A 1079 -15.25 28.53 -1.86
C GLY A 1079 -14.27 28.99 -0.77
N ARG A 1080 -13.30 29.86 -1.10
CA ARG A 1080 -12.31 30.34 -0.12
C ARG A 1080 -12.76 31.50 0.75
N VAL A 1081 -13.85 32.13 0.36
CA VAL A 1081 -14.35 33.42 0.83
C VAL A 1081 -15.37 33.26 1.95
N ILE A 1082 -15.88 32.03 2.09
CA ILE A 1082 -17.02 31.68 2.91
C ILE A 1082 -16.56 30.61 3.88
N ARG A 1083 -16.69 30.87 5.20
CA ARG A 1083 -16.09 30.00 6.22
C ARG A 1083 -16.99 29.53 7.32
N HIS A 1084 -18.04 30.27 7.66
CA HIS A 1084 -19.01 29.86 8.67
C HIS A 1084 -20.41 30.31 8.30
N LYS A 1085 -21.42 29.80 9.02
CA LYS A 1085 -22.84 30.07 8.76
C LYS A 1085 -23.20 31.57 8.73
N ASP A 1086 -22.52 32.36 9.56
CA ASP A 1086 -22.78 33.80 9.71
C ASP A 1086 -21.97 34.67 8.73
N ASP A 1087 -21.11 34.05 7.91
CA ASP A 1087 -20.27 34.76 6.95
C ASP A 1087 -21.10 35.27 5.76
N TRP A 1088 -20.57 36.27 5.06
CA TRP A 1088 -21.22 36.88 3.90
C TRP A 1088 -20.21 37.46 2.93
N ALA A 1089 -20.50 37.34 1.63
CA ALA A 1089 -19.61 37.77 0.58
C ALA A 1089 -20.35 38.06 -0.75
N GLY A 1090 -19.78 38.98 -1.53
CA GLY A 1090 -20.12 39.16 -2.94
C GLY A 1090 -19.21 38.32 -3.84
N ILE A 1091 -19.79 37.65 -4.83
CA ILE A 1091 -19.12 36.88 -5.87
C ILE A 1091 -19.52 37.47 -7.22
N VAL A 1092 -18.54 38.01 -7.93
CA VAL A 1092 -18.73 38.64 -9.23
C VAL A 1092 -17.98 37.86 -10.30
N LEU A 1093 -18.70 37.25 -11.23
CA LEU A 1093 -18.15 36.49 -12.34
C LEU A 1093 -18.06 37.38 -13.58
N MET A 1094 -16.88 37.82 -13.95
CA MET A 1094 -16.66 38.72 -15.09
C MET A 1094 -16.30 37.92 -16.33
N ASP A 1095 -17.30 37.47 -17.09
CA ASP A 1095 -17.19 36.99 -18.48
C ASP A 1095 -18.61 36.73 -19.02
N SER A 1096 -18.86 37.05 -20.29
CA SER A 1096 -20.13 36.74 -20.95
C SER A 1096 -20.45 35.24 -21.01
N ARG A 1097 -19.43 34.37 -20.99
CA ARG A 1097 -19.60 32.91 -21.05
C ARG A 1097 -20.24 32.31 -19.80
N TYR A 1098 -20.11 32.95 -18.62
CA TYR A 1098 -20.81 32.50 -17.41
C TYR A 1098 -22.34 32.55 -17.54
N ASN A 1099 -22.89 33.33 -18.48
CA ASN A 1099 -24.32 33.33 -18.76
C ASN A 1099 -24.81 32.08 -19.51
N GLN A 1100 -23.93 31.25 -20.06
CA GLN A 1100 -24.32 30.02 -20.74
C GLN A 1100 -24.86 29.01 -19.73
N LYS A 1101 -26.03 28.42 -20.00
CA LYS A 1101 -26.69 27.47 -19.08
C LYS A 1101 -25.74 26.37 -18.59
N ARG A 1102 -24.95 25.78 -19.50
CA ARG A 1102 -23.95 24.75 -19.17
C ARG A 1102 -22.92 25.17 -18.12
N MET A 1103 -22.45 26.43 -18.16
CA MET A 1103 -21.47 26.94 -17.20
C MET A 1103 -22.13 27.21 -15.84
N ARG A 1104 -23.38 27.69 -15.85
CA ARG A 1104 -24.16 27.93 -14.62
C ARG A 1104 -24.46 26.63 -13.89
N ASP A 1105 -24.82 25.59 -14.63
CA ASP A 1105 -25.16 24.28 -14.09
C ASP A 1105 -23.93 23.59 -13.44
N MET A 1106 -22.70 24.02 -13.77
CA MET A 1106 -21.44 23.56 -13.14
C MET A 1106 -21.05 24.34 -11.87
N LEU A 1107 -21.78 25.41 -11.53
CA LEU A 1107 -21.62 26.06 -10.23
C LEU A 1107 -22.25 25.19 -9.12
N PRO A 1108 -21.70 25.20 -7.90
CA PRO A 1108 -22.28 24.48 -6.77
C PRO A 1108 -23.73 24.92 -6.54
N ALA A 1109 -24.59 23.96 -6.15
CA ALA A 1109 -26.02 24.20 -5.97
C ALA A 1109 -26.33 25.40 -5.05
N TRP A 1110 -25.55 25.59 -3.99
CA TRP A 1110 -25.71 26.70 -3.04
C TRP A 1110 -25.40 28.09 -3.64
N ILE A 1111 -24.54 28.16 -4.66
CA ILE A 1111 -24.34 29.38 -5.46
C ILE A 1111 -25.53 29.59 -6.38
N GLY A 1112 -26.04 28.50 -6.98
CA GLY A 1112 -27.20 28.53 -7.87
C GLY A 1112 -28.45 29.15 -7.24
N GLU A 1113 -28.74 28.84 -5.97
CA GLU A 1113 -29.86 29.45 -5.23
C GLU A 1113 -29.73 30.97 -5.08
N SER A 1114 -28.49 31.47 -4.99
CA SER A 1114 -28.19 32.90 -4.87
C SER A 1114 -28.00 33.59 -6.23
N PHE A 1115 -28.24 32.86 -7.34
CA PHE A 1115 -28.06 33.32 -8.71
C PHE A 1115 -29.36 33.21 -9.54
N PRO A 1116 -30.32 34.14 -9.35
CA PRO A 1116 -31.59 34.15 -10.07
C PRO A 1116 -31.42 34.14 -11.60
N ALA A 1117 -32.32 33.47 -12.32
CA ALA A 1117 -32.27 33.41 -13.79
C ALA A 1117 -32.31 34.81 -14.46
N ASP A 1118 -33.03 35.75 -13.84
CA ASP A 1118 -33.24 37.12 -14.32
C ASP A 1118 -32.22 38.13 -13.76
N SER A 1119 -31.10 37.66 -13.21
CA SER A 1119 -30.06 38.53 -12.64
C SER A 1119 -29.55 39.54 -13.66
N PRO A 1120 -29.37 40.83 -13.29
CA PRO A 1120 -28.80 41.81 -14.19
C PRO A 1120 -27.37 41.38 -14.54
N SER A 1121 -27.09 41.25 -15.84
CA SER A 1121 -25.76 40.87 -16.33
C SER A 1121 -24.97 42.03 -16.93
N HIS A 1122 -25.57 43.22 -16.98
CA HIS A 1122 -24.93 44.45 -17.43
C HIS A 1122 -24.26 45.14 -16.24
N PHE A 1123 -23.06 45.68 -16.44
CA PHE A 1123 -22.22 46.22 -15.37
C PHE A 1123 -22.94 47.16 -14.39
N PHE A 1124 -23.71 48.14 -14.86
CA PHE A 1124 -24.42 49.07 -13.97
C PHE A 1124 -25.42 48.37 -13.04
N GLY A 1125 -26.21 47.43 -13.55
CA GLY A 1125 -27.15 46.68 -12.72
C GLY A 1125 -26.44 45.83 -11.66
N VAL A 1126 -25.26 45.29 -12.00
CA VAL A 1126 -24.42 44.55 -11.02
C VAL A 1126 -23.89 45.49 -9.94
N VAL A 1127 -23.47 46.70 -10.29
CA VAL A 1127 -23.00 47.72 -9.33
C VAL A 1127 -24.13 48.18 -8.41
N ASP A 1128 -25.35 48.36 -8.94
CA ASP A 1128 -26.52 48.74 -8.13
C ASP A 1128 -26.91 47.65 -7.13
N ASP A 1129 -26.92 46.38 -7.57
CA ASP A 1129 -27.16 45.22 -6.70
C ASP A 1129 -26.06 45.09 -5.64
N ALA A 1130 -24.80 45.26 -6.03
CA ALA A 1130 -23.67 45.25 -5.11
C ALA A 1130 -23.79 46.33 -4.05
N LYS A 1131 -24.13 47.56 -4.46
CA LYS A 1131 -24.35 48.67 -3.54
C LYS A 1131 -25.45 48.35 -2.54
N CYS A 1132 -26.60 47.85 -2.99
CA CYS A 1132 -27.70 47.49 -2.09
C CYS A 1132 -27.31 46.38 -1.09
N PHE A 1133 -26.57 45.38 -1.56
CA PHE A 1133 -26.09 44.29 -0.72
C PHE A 1133 -25.09 44.75 0.35
N PHE A 1134 -24.03 45.47 -0.06
CA PHE A 1134 -23.00 45.95 0.86
C PHE A 1134 -23.52 47.02 1.82
N GLU A 1135 -24.44 47.90 1.41
CA GLU A 1135 -25.09 48.85 2.33
C GLU A 1135 -25.96 48.14 3.37
N ARG A 1136 -26.66 47.06 2.99
CA ARG A 1136 -27.46 46.27 3.92
C ARG A 1136 -26.60 45.54 4.94
N LYS A 1137 -25.47 44.98 4.50
CA LYS A 1137 -24.54 44.23 5.36
C LYS A 1137 -23.63 45.12 6.21
N GLY A 1138 -23.23 46.29 5.71
CA GLY A 1138 -22.43 47.26 6.46
C GLY A 1138 -23.22 48.09 7.49
N ARG A 1139 -24.55 47.95 7.54
CA ARG A 1139 -25.43 48.54 8.58
C ARG A 1139 -25.85 47.56 9.67
N ALA A 1140 -25.63 46.26 9.45
CA ALA A 1140 -25.88 45.17 10.40
C ALA A 1140 -24.60 44.89 11.18
#